data_AF-A0A2K3P9S1-F1
#
_entry.id   AF-A0A2K3P9S1-F1
#
_cell.length_a   1.000
_cell.length_b   1.000
_cell.length_c   1.000
_cell.angle_alpha   90.00
_cell.angle_beta   90.00
_cell.angle_gamma   90.00
#
_symmetry.space_group_name_H-M   'P 1'
#
loop_
_entity.id
_entity.type
_entity.pdbx_description
1 polymer ?
#
loop_
_entity_poly.entity_id
_entity_poly.type
_entity_poly.pdbx_seq_one_letter_code
_entity_poly.pdbx_strand_id
1 'polypeptide(L)'
;MDLEPGKCWDSSKKGSWKTIMLLAYQSLGVVYGDLSISPLYVFTSTFAEDIEHSETNEEIYGTLSFVFWTLTLIPLFKYVFVVLRADDNGEGGTFALYSLICRHAKVSLLPNRQHADEALSSYKMEEPPEKDNSKVKMLLEKYKTLHTALLIVVLLGTCMVIGDGVLTPAISVFSAVSGLEVSIMSKKHHQYAVIPITCFILVCLFALQHYGSEAMFADLGHFNYMAIQIAFTFLVYPALILAYMGQAAYLSQHHNADLQISYYVSVPESVRWPVLILAILASVVGSQAIISGTFSIINQSQSLGCFPRVKVVHTSDKIHGQVYIPEINWMLMILCIAVTIGFRDTKHLGNASGLAVMTVMLVTTCLTSLVIVVCWNKPPILAFCFLLFFGSVELLYFSASVTKFREGAWLPILLALFLMIIMFLWHYATIKKYEYDLHNKVSLEWLLALGPSLGIARVPGIGLVFTDLTTGIPANFSRFVTNLPAYHRVLVFVCVKSVPVPHVTPAERYLVGRVGPAAHRSYRCIVRYGYRDVHQDVDSFETELIKKLSDFIQYDWYRTRANSMSIEDDGSHSNESSSYRLTVIGTTSFCSQQGYESQQSVQQGSVSVGFPTVQSLTDVIEMEPIDHAAERRVRFALDDDHESDTRSEVGVQMQEELEDLYAAQEAGIAFILGHSYVKTKQGSSLLKKLALNYGYNFLRRNCRGPDVALKVPPVSLLEVGMVYIV
;
A
#
# COMPACT_ATOMS: atom_id res chain seq x y z
N MET A 1 -32.63 12.28 19.37
CA MET A 1 -32.15 11.60 20.59
C MET A 1 -30.65 11.73 20.59
N ASP A 2 -30.21 12.80 21.22
CA ASP A 2 -28.85 13.30 21.22
C ASP A 2 -27.99 12.47 22.18
N LEU A 3 -26.83 12.04 21.71
CA LEU A 3 -25.80 11.40 22.53
C LEU A 3 -24.71 12.43 22.81
N GLU A 4 -24.70 12.93 24.05
CA GLU A 4 -23.64 13.76 24.59
C GLU A 4 -22.29 13.01 24.61
N PRO A 5 -21.18 13.61 24.13
CA PRO A 5 -19.86 13.02 24.22
C PRO A 5 -19.15 13.57 25.47
N GLY A 6 -19.19 12.83 26.58
CA GLY A 6 -18.60 13.36 27.81
C GLY A 6 -18.53 12.44 29.01
N LYS A 7 -18.10 11.17 28.84
CA LYS A 7 -17.62 10.28 29.92
C LYS A 7 -17.24 8.90 29.36
N CYS A 8 -16.07 8.77 28.70
CA CYS A 8 -15.58 7.44 28.32
C CYS A 8 -14.05 7.33 28.23
N TRP A 9 -13.29 7.90 29.17
CA TRP A 9 -11.82 7.75 29.17
C TRP A 9 -11.27 6.76 30.20
N ASP A 10 -12.06 6.34 31.21
CA ASP A 10 -11.56 5.39 32.24
C ASP A 10 -11.97 3.92 32.05
N SER A 11 -12.93 3.58 31.17
CA SER A 11 -13.27 2.17 30.88
C SER A 11 -12.44 1.56 29.72
N SER A 12 -11.79 2.39 28.90
CA SER A 12 -11.05 1.96 27.70
C SER A 12 -9.80 1.11 28.00
N LYS A 13 -9.10 1.38 29.11
CA LYS A 13 -7.83 0.70 29.44
C LYS A 13 -7.97 -0.79 29.79
N LYS A 14 -9.09 -1.22 30.40
CA LYS A 14 -9.31 -2.64 30.75
C LYS A 14 -9.80 -3.48 29.56
N GLY A 15 -10.50 -2.87 28.60
CA GLY A 15 -10.80 -3.50 27.31
C GLY A 15 -9.53 -3.65 26.46
N SER A 16 -8.67 -2.64 26.47
CA SER A 16 -7.43 -2.59 25.69
C SER A 16 -6.47 -3.77 25.95
N TRP A 17 -6.19 -4.13 27.21
CA TRP A 17 -5.28 -5.25 27.51
C TRP A 17 -5.83 -6.62 27.09
N LYS A 18 -7.13 -6.87 27.27
CA LYS A 18 -7.76 -8.11 26.82
C LYS A 18 -7.72 -8.21 25.29
N THR A 19 -7.98 -7.10 24.60
CA THR A 19 -7.85 -7.02 23.14
C THR A 19 -6.41 -7.26 22.69
N ILE A 20 -5.42 -6.63 23.33
CA ILE A 20 -3.99 -6.84 23.00
C ILE A 20 -3.58 -8.30 23.22
N MET A 21 -4.04 -8.95 24.29
CA MET A 21 -3.74 -10.37 24.55
C MET A 21 -4.42 -11.31 23.56
N LEU A 22 -5.66 -11.01 23.15
CA LEU A 22 -6.36 -11.76 22.11
C LEU A 22 -5.64 -11.62 20.76
N LEU A 23 -5.21 -10.40 20.43
CA LEU A 23 -4.43 -10.09 19.23
C LEU A 23 -3.06 -10.78 19.26
N ALA A 24 -2.40 -10.82 20.42
CA ALA A 24 -1.14 -11.53 20.61
C ALA A 24 -1.32 -13.05 20.38
N TYR A 25 -2.41 -13.64 20.89
CA TYR A 25 -2.73 -15.05 20.63
C TYR A 25 -3.01 -15.32 19.15
N GLN A 26 -3.79 -14.46 18.48
CA GLN A 26 -4.06 -14.57 17.05
C GLN A 26 -2.77 -14.45 16.20
N SER A 27 -1.82 -13.62 16.62
CA SER A 27 -0.54 -13.45 15.91
C SER A 27 0.34 -14.71 15.88
N LEU A 28 0.09 -15.69 16.77
CA LEU A 28 0.90 -16.92 16.85
C LEU A 28 0.83 -17.76 15.58
N GLY A 29 -0.38 -18.06 15.11
CA GLY A 29 -0.56 -18.79 13.85
C GLY A 29 -0.19 -17.94 12.63
N VAL A 30 -0.46 -16.63 12.72
CA VAL A 30 -0.42 -15.73 11.58
C VAL A 30 1.00 -15.24 11.26
N VAL A 31 1.75 -14.84 12.28
CA VAL A 31 3.09 -14.24 12.13
C VAL A 31 4.18 -15.30 12.29
N TYR A 32 3.96 -16.28 13.17
CA TYR A 32 5.01 -17.20 13.62
C TYR A 32 4.86 -18.65 13.13
N GLY A 33 3.85 -18.91 12.28
CA GLY A 33 3.65 -20.23 11.68
C GLY A 33 4.89 -20.74 10.93
N ASP A 34 5.54 -19.88 10.14
CA ASP A 34 6.76 -20.25 9.40
C ASP A 34 7.96 -20.53 10.31
N LEU A 35 8.17 -19.70 11.34
CA LEU A 35 9.21 -19.88 12.35
C LEU A 35 9.09 -21.21 13.12
N SER A 36 7.88 -21.76 13.24
CA SER A 36 7.64 -23.03 13.93
C SER A 36 8.13 -24.26 13.15
N ILE A 37 8.39 -24.13 11.85
CA ILE A 37 8.80 -25.22 10.97
C ILE A 37 10.33 -25.39 10.91
N SER A 38 11.09 -24.34 11.22
CA SER A 38 12.56 -24.37 11.19
C SER A 38 13.20 -25.54 11.97
N PRO A 39 12.72 -25.92 13.18
CA PRO A 39 13.28 -27.06 13.92
C PRO A 39 13.21 -28.40 13.19
N LEU A 40 12.30 -28.55 12.20
CA LEU A 40 12.15 -29.79 11.44
C LEU A 40 13.33 -30.10 10.53
N TYR A 41 14.06 -29.08 10.05
CA TYR A 41 15.11 -29.25 9.05
C TYR A 41 16.46 -28.63 9.41
N VAL A 42 16.55 -27.75 10.43
CA VAL A 42 17.81 -27.05 10.76
C VAL A 42 18.93 -28.02 11.14
N PHE A 43 18.73 -28.90 12.12
CA PHE A 43 19.77 -29.86 12.52
C PHE A 43 20.09 -30.87 11.42
N THR A 44 19.07 -31.33 10.69
CA THR A 44 19.23 -32.19 9.51
C THR A 44 20.10 -31.53 8.44
N SER A 45 19.96 -30.21 8.25
CA SER A 45 20.73 -29.46 7.25
C SER A 45 22.15 -29.14 7.72
N THR A 46 22.35 -28.92 9.04
CA THR A 46 23.67 -28.61 9.61
C THR A 46 24.59 -29.84 9.65
N PHE A 47 24.06 -30.99 10.03
CA PHE A 47 24.83 -32.25 10.16
C PHE A 47 24.73 -33.15 8.92
N ALA A 48 24.38 -32.60 7.76
CA ALA A 48 24.25 -33.34 6.50
C ALA A 48 25.59 -33.63 5.81
N GLU A 49 26.66 -32.94 6.19
CA GLU A 49 28.03 -33.25 5.78
C GLU A 49 28.69 -34.04 6.91
N ASP A 50 29.52 -35.02 6.57
CA ASP A 50 30.21 -35.95 7.47
C ASP A 50 31.14 -35.18 8.44
N ILE A 51 30.55 -34.49 9.42
CA ILE A 51 31.26 -33.98 10.58
C ILE A 51 31.41 -35.18 11.51
N GLU A 52 32.65 -35.67 11.64
CA GLU A 52 32.99 -36.75 12.55
C GLU A 52 32.63 -36.32 13.97
N HIS A 53 31.63 -36.98 14.57
CA HIS A 53 31.18 -36.66 15.91
C HIS A 53 32.34 -36.86 16.90
N SER A 54 32.95 -35.75 17.35
CA SER A 54 33.92 -35.79 18.43
C SER A 54 33.24 -36.32 19.71
N GLU A 55 33.93 -37.16 20.49
CA GLU A 55 33.43 -37.72 21.76
C GLU A 55 32.96 -36.64 22.76
N THR A 56 33.36 -35.38 22.54
CA THR A 56 33.08 -34.22 23.40
C THR A 56 31.78 -33.46 23.07
N ASN A 57 31.00 -33.83 22.05
CA ASN A 57 29.72 -33.16 21.69
C ASN A 57 29.81 -31.64 21.37
N GLU A 58 31.03 -31.11 21.18
CA GLU A 58 31.27 -29.66 21.02
C GLU A 58 30.56 -29.08 19.79
N GLU A 59 30.38 -29.87 18.73
CA GLU A 59 29.71 -29.44 17.50
C GLU A 59 28.21 -29.22 17.68
N ILE A 60 27.57 -30.07 18.50
CA ILE A 60 26.15 -29.97 18.85
C ILE A 60 25.93 -28.72 19.71
N TYR A 61 26.78 -28.51 20.72
CA TYR A 61 26.71 -27.31 21.55
C TYR A 61 27.08 -26.03 20.79
N GLY A 62 28.02 -26.11 19.85
CA GLY A 62 28.38 -25.02 18.94
C GLY A 62 27.20 -24.63 18.05
N THR A 63 26.52 -25.61 17.46
CA THR A 63 25.32 -25.39 16.65
C THR A 63 24.18 -24.80 17.47
N LEU A 64 23.93 -25.34 18.67
CA LEU A 64 22.91 -24.82 19.58
C LEU A 64 23.21 -23.37 20.00
N SER A 65 24.46 -23.07 20.32
CA SER A 65 24.92 -21.71 20.65
C SER A 65 24.70 -20.75 19.48
N PHE A 66 25.02 -21.19 18.26
CA PHE A 66 24.78 -20.41 17.05
C PHE A 66 23.30 -20.10 16.87
N VAL A 67 22.43 -21.12 16.96
CA VAL A 67 20.97 -20.94 16.87
C VAL A 67 20.45 -19.99 17.95
N PHE A 68 20.90 -20.16 19.19
CA PHE A 68 20.52 -19.30 20.32
C PHE A 68 20.84 -17.83 20.05
N TRP A 69 22.09 -17.53 19.67
CA TRP A 69 22.51 -16.15 19.41
C TRP A 69 21.89 -15.58 18.14
N THR A 70 21.69 -16.37 17.09
CA THR A 70 20.99 -15.92 15.88
C THR A 70 19.54 -15.53 16.19
N LEU A 71 18.79 -16.36 16.91
CA LEU A 71 17.39 -16.07 17.29
C LEU A 71 17.28 -14.88 18.26
N THR A 72 18.26 -14.73 19.15
CA THR A 72 18.32 -13.61 20.10
C THR A 72 18.65 -12.29 19.40
N LEU A 73 19.68 -12.25 18.57
CA LEU A 73 20.14 -11.00 17.97
C LEU A 73 19.21 -10.54 16.84
N ILE A 74 18.81 -11.44 15.95
CA ILE A 74 18.10 -11.05 14.72
C ILE A 74 16.59 -10.96 14.97
N PRO A 75 15.81 -12.04 15.18
CA PRO A 75 14.39 -11.93 15.46
C PRO A 75 14.04 -11.10 16.71
N LEU A 76 14.65 -11.38 17.86
CA LEU A 76 14.28 -10.70 19.11
C LEU A 76 14.78 -9.26 19.13
N PHE A 77 16.08 -9.01 19.11
CA PHE A 77 16.61 -7.64 19.23
C PHE A 77 16.39 -6.78 17.99
N LYS A 78 16.78 -7.24 16.80
CA LYS A 78 16.67 -6.43 15.58
C LYS A 78 15.20 -6.26 15.16
N TYR A 79 14.48 -7.35 14.92
CA TYR A 79 13.14 -7.26 14.34
C TYR A 79 12.11 -6.76 15.35
N VAL A 80 11.97 -7.44 16.48
CA VAL A 80 10.90 -7.16 17.43
C VAL A 80 11.05 -5.80 18.14
N PHE A 81 12.27 -5.40 18.52
CA PHE A 81 12.47 -4.14 19.24
C PHE A 81 12.79 -2.93 18.35
N VAL A 82 13.36 -3.12 17.16
CA VAL A 82 13.80 -2.01 16.29
C VAL A 82 12.97 -1.94 15.00
N VAL A 83 12.98 -2.98 14.17
CA VAL A 83 12.36 -2.91 12.82
C VAL A 83 10.83 -2.76 12.91
N LEU A 84 10.16 -3.44 13.84
CA LEU A 84 8.70 -3.29 14.01
C LEU A 84 8.26 -1.90 14.47
N ARG A 85 9.16 -1.07 15.00
CA ARG A 85 8.88 0.35 15.31
C ARG A 85 8.97 1.27 14.09
N ALA A 86 9.50 0.75 12.99
CA ALA A 86 9.60 1.46 11.72
C ALA A 86 8.40 1.09 10.84
N ASP A 87 7.20 1.41 11.31
CA ASP A 87 5.94 1.19 10.59
C ASP A 87 5.42 2.47 9.93
N ASP A 88 4.65 2.32 8.85
CA ASP A 88 3.94 3.39 8.16
C ASP A 88 2.44 3.27 8.48
N ASN A 89 2.02 3.84 9.61
CA ASN A 89 0.65 3.75 10.15
C ASN A 89 0.13 2.30 10.30
N GLY A 90 0.92 1.42 10.93
CA GLY A 90 0.59 0.00 11.10
C GLY A 90 1.13 -0.92 10.00
N GLU A 91 1.67 -0.37 8.91
CA GLU A 91 2.25 -1.16 7.82
C GLU A 91 3.76 -1.37 7.95
N GLY A 92 4.19 -2.63 7.87
CA GLY A 92 5.59 -3.03 7.83
C GLY A 92 6.05 -3.53 6.46
N GLY A 93 7.36 -3.67 6.29
CA GLY A 93 7.96 -4.30 5.09
C GLY A 93 8.81 -3.36 4.24
N THR A 94 9.43 -3.91 3.20
CA THR A 94 10.41 -3.19 2.35
C THR A 94 9.79 -1.98 1.62
N PHE A 95 8.56 -2.11 1.12
CA PHE A 95 7.85 -1.00 0.48
C PHE A 95 7.31 0.04 1.46
N ALA A 96 6.89 -0.35 2.66
CA ALA A 96 6.48 0.59 3.71
C ALA A 96 7.68 1.47 4.13
N LEU A 97 8.85 0.86 4.36
CA LEU A 97 10.10 1.57 4.63
C LEU A 97 10.50 2.49 3.46
N TYR A 98 10.35 2.03 2.21
CA TYR A 98 10.61 2.86 1.02
C TYR A 98 9.65 4.05 0.93
N SER A 99 8.35 3.83 1.14
CA SER A 99 7.30 4.86 1.18
C SER A 99 7.63 5.94 2.22
N LEU A 100 8.02 5.50 3.43
CA LEU A 100 8.41 6.38 4.53
C LEU A 100 9.64 7.23 4.18
N ILE A 101 10.68 6.63 3.58
CA ILE A 101 11.88 7.37 3.11
C ILE A 101 11.50 8.36 2.01
N CYS A 102 10.69 7.94 1.04
CA CYS A 102 10.20 8.79 -0.03
C CYS A 102 9.39 9.98 0.51
N ARG A 103 8.65 9.82 1.62
CA ARG A 103 7.91 10.89 2.30
C ARG A 103 8.80 11.88 3.04
N HIS A 104 9.90 11.43 3.62
CA HIS A 104 10.76 12.29 4.44
C HIS A 104 11.90 12.96 3.66
N ALA A 105 12.36 12.37 2.54
CA ALA A 105 13.56 12.82 1.81
C ALA A 105 13.34 13.17 0.32
N LYS A 106 12.11 13.43 -0.13
CA LYS A 106 11.80 13.84 -1.54
C LYS A 106 12.45 12.93 -2.62
N VAL A 107 12.58 11.63 -2.34
CA VAL A 107 13.38 10.67 -3.15
C VAL A 107 12.55 9.97 -4.25
N SER A 108 11.23 10.14 -4.28
CA SER A 108 10.36 9.38 -5.20
C SER A 108 10.71 9.67 -6.66
N LEU A 109 10.99 8.61 -7.43
CA LEU A 109 11.27 8.71 -8.88
C LEU A 109 10.02 9.04 -9.71
N LEU A 110 8.84 8.66 -9.23
CA LEU A 110 7.57 9.15 -9.75
C LEU A 110 7.29 10.55 -9.18
N PRO A 111 6.99 11.57 -10.01
CA PRO A 111 6.67 12.92 -9.56
C PRO A 111 5.33 12.96 -8.82
N ASN A 112 5.33 12.52 -7.56
CA ASN A 112 4.10 12.25 -6.83
C ASN A 112 3.77 13.29 -5.77
N ARG A 113 4.41 14.46 -5.80
CA ARG A 113 4.15 15.54 -4.84
C ARG A 113 3.58 16.77 -5.52
N GLN A 114 2.26 16.90 -5.47
CA GLN A 114 1.65 18.22 -5.52
C GLN A 114 1.70 18.82 -4.10
N HIS A 115 1.76 20.15 -4.00
CA HIS A 115 1.67 20.85 -2.71
C HIS A 115 0.39 20.47 -1.93
N ALA A 116 -0.69 20.11 -2.64
CA ALA A 116 -1.93 19.64 -2.03
C ALA A 116 -1.82 18.23 -1.41
N ASP A 117 -0.84 17.41 -1.79
CA ASP A 117 -0.64 16.05 -1.23
C ASP A 117 0.07 16.11 0.12
N GLU A 118 0.93 17.11 0.34
CA GLU A 118 1.60 17.35 1.63
C GLU A 118 0.62 17.83 2.72
N ALA A 119 -0.56 18.33 2.31
CA ALA A 119 -1.62 18.79 3.21
C ALA A 119 -2.54 17.68 3.74
N LEU A 120 -2.40 16.43 3.25
CA LEU A 120 -3.19 15.28 3.70
C LEU A 120 -3.01 15.05 5.21
N SER A 121 -4.11 14.79 5.92
CA SER A 121 -4.09 14.46 7.36
C SER A 121 -3.23 13.23 7.67
N SER A 122 -3.24 12.21 6.80
CA SER A 122 -2.38 11.03 6.91
C SER A 122 -0.91 11.29 6.56
N TYR A 123 -0.62 12.44 5.95
CA TYR A 123 0.72 12.90 5.62
C TYR A 123 1.29 13.84 6.70
N LYS A 124 0.42 14.54 7.46
CA LYS A 124 0.76 15.26 8.69
C LYS A 124 1.17 14.27 9.78
N MET A 125 2.44 13.89 9.77
CA MET A 125 3.09 13.33 10.95
C MET A 125 3.21 14.41 12.03
N GLU A 126 3.07 14.00 13.29
CA GLU A 126 3.46 14.79 14.47
C GLU A 126 4.80 15.49 14.19
N GLU A 127 4.79 16.81 14.18
CA GLU A 127 5.95 17.64 13.85
C GLU A 127 7.18 17.22 14.68
N PRO A 128 8.28 16.74 14.07
CA PRO A 128 9.58 16.93 14.69
C PRO A 128 9.97 18.40 14.48
N PRO A 129 10.56 19.05 15.49
CA PRO A 129 10.82 20.48 15.45
C PRO A 129 11.69 20.83 14.24
N GLU A 130 11.30 21.91 13.55
CA GLU A 130 12.15 22.57 12.57
C GLU A 130 13.57 22.74 13.15
N LYS A 131 14.58 22.32 12.35
CA LYS A 131 16.03 22.42 12.57
C LYS A 131 16.72 21.13 13.04
N ASP A 132 16.78 20.13 12.16
CA ASP A 132 18.07 19.48 11.87
C ASP A 132 17.98 18.70 10.55
N ASN A 133 18.40 19.32 9.44
CA ASN A 133 18.54 18.61 8.18
C ASN A 133 19.80 17.75 8.25
N SER A 134 19.64 16.46 8.49
CA SER A 134 20.76 15.51 8.46
C SER A 134 21.51 15.62 7.12
N LYS A 135 22.85 15.66 7.15
CA LYS A 135 23.68 15.77 5.93
C LYS A 135 23.38 14.65 4.92
N VAL A 136 22.98 13.48 5.42
CA VAL A 136 22.56 12.31 4.62
C VAL A 136 21.28 12.60 3.85
N LYS A 137 20.27 13.24 4.47
CA LYS A 137 19.04 13.65 3.79
C LYS A 137 19.31 14.61 2.64
N MET A 138 20.16 15.63 2.85
CA MET A 138 20.53 16.56 1.78
C MET A 138 21.32 15.88 0.64
N LEU A 139 22.18 14.92 0.97
CA LEU A 139 22.93 14.17 -0.03
C LEU A 139 22.01 13.24 -0.84
N LEU A 140 21.03 12.62 -0.16
CA LEU A 140 20.00 11.80 -0.79
C LEU A 140 19.15 12.62 -1.75
N GLU A 141 18.69 13.81 -1.34
CA GLU A 141 17.90 14.74 -2.17
C GLU A 141 18.65 15.28 -3.38
N LYS A 142 19.97 15.47 -3.27
CA LYS A 142 20.79 16.10 -4.31
C LYS A 142 21.09 15.18 -5.49
N TYR A 143 21.30 13.88 -5.25
CA TYR A 143 21.83 12.95 -6.25
C TYR A 143 20.75 11.99 -6.78
N LYS A 144 20.29 12.22 -8.02
CA LYS A 144 19.35 11.32 -8.72
C LYS A 144 19.86 9.88 -8.84
N THR A 145 21.18 9.68 -8.93
CA THR A 145 21.78 8.33 -8.92
C THR A 145 21.46 7.56 -7.64
N LEU A 146 21.41 8.24 -6.49
CA LEU A 146 21.11 7.64 -5.20
C LEU A 146 19.63 7.28 -5.08
N HIS A 147 18.73 8.04 -5.72
CA HIS A 147 17.31 7.68 -5.83
C HIS A 147 17.15 6.37 -6.61
N THR A 148 17.84 6.24 -7.75
CA THR A 148 17.83 5.01 -8.57
C THR A 148 18.47 3.85 -7.82
N ALA A 149 19.57 4.07 -7.10
CA ALA A 149 20.21 3.04 -6.28
C ALA A 149 19.28 2.55 -5.16
N LEU A 150 18.61 3.47 -4.46
CA LEU A 150 17.62 3.13 -3.43
C LEU A 150 16.48 2.28 -4.02
N LEU A 151 15.94 2.68 -5.18
CA LEU A 151 14.90 1.90 -5.85
C LEU A 151 15.40 0.49 -6.22
N ILE A 152 16.62 0.35 -6.75
CA ILE A 152 17.20 -0.96 -7.09
C ILE A 152 17.32 -1.84 -5.84
N VAL A 153 17.78 -1.28 -4.72
CA VAL A 153 17.89 -2.01 -3.44
C VAL A 153 16.51 -2.49 -2.95
N VAL A 154 15.49 -1.63 -3.03
CA VAL A 154 14.12 -1.99 -2.66
C VAL A 154 13.56 -3.05 -3.60
N LEU A 155 13.73 -2.88 -4.92
CA LEU A 155 13.29 -3.85 -5.92
C LEU A 155 13.96 -5.21 -5.70
N LEU A 156 15.27 -5.25 -5.42
CA LEU A 156 15.99 -6.48 -5.07
C LEU A 156 15.39 -7.16 -3.85
N GLY A 157 15.17 -6.41 -2.76
CA GLY A 157 14.53 -6.95 -1.55
C GLY A 157 13.14 -7.51 -1.85
N THR A 158 12.32 -6.80 -2.62
CA THR A 158 10.95 -7.22 -2.94
C THR A 158 10.92 -8.46 -3.83
N CYS A 159 11.81 -8.55 -4.83
CA CYS A 159 11.93 -9.74 -5.68
C CYS A 159 12.41 -10.96 -4.87
N MET A 160 13.30 -10.75 -3.89
CA MET A 160 13.74 -11.83 -3.00
C MET A 160 12.62 -12.29 -2.06
N VAL A 161 11.77 -11.39 -1.54
CA VAL A 161 10.59 -11.80 -0.75
C VAL A 161 9.56 -12.54 -1.61
N ILE A 162 9.33 -12.11 -2.86
CA ILE A 162 8.47 -12.87 -3.79
C ILE A 162 9.07 -14.25 -4.07
N GLY A 163 10.39 -14.36 -4.20
CA GLY A 163 11.09 -15.63 -4.34
C GLY A 163 10.97 -16.51 -3.09
N ASP A 164 11.02 -15.92 -1.90
CA ASP A 164 10.76 -16.62 -0.64
C ASP A 164 9.33 -17.19 -0.60
N GLY A 165 8.33 -16.45 -1.11
CA GLY A 165 6.96 -16.95 -1.26
C GLY A 165 6.78 -18.15 -2.19
N VAL A 166 7.79 -18.49 -2.98
CA VAL A 166 7.85 -19.71 -3.78
C VAL A 166 8.56 -20.84 -3.03
N LEU A 167 9.67 -20.51 -2.37
CA LEU A 167 10.58 -21.46 -1.74
C LEU A 167 10.07 -21.94 -0.37
N THR A 168 9.47 -21.05 0.42
CA THR A 168 9.00 -21.33 1.78
C THR A 168 7.87 -22.36 1.83
N PRO A 169 6.84 -22.28 0.96
CA PRO A 169 5.84 -23.36 0.88
C PRO A 169 6.44 -24.69 0.44
N ALA A 170 7.41 -24.68 -0.48
CA ALA A 170 8.07 -25.89 -0.94
C ALA A 170 8.85 -26.57 0.21
N ILE A 171 9.69 -25.83 0.93
CA ILE A 171 10.51 -26.40 2.00
C ILE A 171 9.71 -26.78 3.24
N SER A 172 8.74 -25.95 3.63
CA SER A 172 7.96 -26.19 4.85
C SER A 172 7.09 -27.42 4.72
N VAL A 173 6.38 -27.59 3.60
CA VAL A 173 5.56 -28.78 3.35
C VAL A 173 6.46 -30.00 3.13
N PHE A 174 7.54 -29.86 2.35
CA PHE A 174 8.43 -31.00 2.10
C PHE A 174 9.09 -31.51 3.38
N SER A 175 9.65 -30.64 4.23
CA SER A 175 10.24 -31.02 5.52
C SER A 175 9.24 -31.61 6.51
N ALA A 176 7.99 -31.13 6.52
CA ALA A 176 6.93 -31.73 7.31
C ALA A 176 6.61 -33.16 6.84
N VAL A 177 6.49 -33.39 5.53
CA VAL A 177 6.17 -34.71 4.96
C VAL A 177 7.36 -35.68 5.03
N SER A 178 8.61 -35.21 5.04
CA SER A 178 9.79 -36.06 5.23
C SER A 178 9.76 -36.89 6.52
N GLY A 179 9.01 -36.48 7.55
CA GLY A 179 8.77 -37.31 8.75
C GLY A 179 8.03 -38.62 8.49
N LEU A 180 7.33 -38.71 7.36
CA LEU A 180 6.65 -39.92 6.92
C LEU A 180 7.63 -41.00 6.48
N GLU A 181 8.78 -40.63 5.88
CA GLU A 181 9.84 -41.59 5.55
C GLU A 181 10.37 -42.26 6.81
N VAL A 182 10.69 -41.47 7.84
CA VAL A 182 11.17 -41.99 9.14
C VAL A 182 10.13 -42.89 9.80
N SER A 183 8.85 -42.53 9.73
CA SER A 183 7.77 -43.28 10.39
C SER A 183 7.36 -44.56 9.64
N ILE A 184 7.52 -44.60 8.31
CA ILE A 184 7.10 -45.72 7.44
C ILE A 184 8.26 -46.63 7.02
N MET A 185 9.53 -46.19 7.13
CA MET A 185 10.75 -46.95 6.77
C MET A 185 10.92 -48.32 7.44
N SER A 186 10.03 -48.71 8.36
CA SER A 186 9.83 -50.12 8.74
C SER A 186 9.39 -51.02 7.56
N LYS A 187 8.86 -50.48 6.44
CA LYS A 187 8.44 -51.24 5.23
C LYS A 187 9.11 -50.70 3.95
N LYS A 188 10.09 -51.46 3.48
CA LYS A 188 11.13 -51.24 2.44
C LYS A 188 10.79 -50.64 1.04
N HIS A 189 9.63 -50.08 0.70
CA HIS A 189 9.30 -49.75 -0.71
C HIS A 189 8.69 -48.36 -1.04
N HIS A 190 8.73 -47.36 -0.14
CA HIS A 190 7.96 -46.11 -0.34
C HIS A 190 8.72 -44.77 -0.39
N GLN A 191 10.03 -44.75 -0.65
CA GLN A 191 10.80 -43.49 -0.80
C GLN A 191 10.31 -42.58 -1.94
N TYR A 192 9.57 -43.13 -2.93
CA TYR A 192 8.97 -42.35 -4.02
C TYR A 192 7.58 -41.75 -3.69
N ALA A 193 7.02 -42.00 -2.50
CA ALA A 193 5.70 -41.50 -2.13
C ALA A 193 5.70 -40.06 -1.56
N VAL A 194 6.81 -39.58 -1.00
CA VAL A 194 6.88 -38.26 -0.33
C VAL A 194 6.68 -37.11 -1.32
N ILE A 195 7.35 -37.13 -2.47
CA ILE A 195 7.23 -36.09 -3.48
C ILE A 195 5.78 -35.93 -3.97
N PRO A 196 5.06 -36.99 -4.43
CA PRO A 196 3.68 -36.83 -4.87
C PRO A 196 2.73 -36.41 -3.74
N ILE A 197 2.94 -36.86 -2.50
CA ILE A 197 2.17 -36.40 -1.33
C ILE A 197 2.40 -34.90 -1.09
N THR A 198 3.66 -34.45 -1.14
CA THR A 198 4.04 -33.04 -1.00
C THR A 198 3.39 -32.19 -2.10
N CYS A 199 3.47 -32.62 -3.37
CA CYS A 199 2.82 -31.94 -4.47
C CYS A 199 1.29 -31.89 -4.31
N PHE A 200 0.66 -32.96 -3.82
CA PHE A 200 -0.77 -32.98 -3.55
C PHE A 200 -1.16 -31.97 -2.47
N ILE A 201 -0.39 -31.92 -1.37
CA ILE A 201 -0.61 -30.94 -0.29
C ILE A 201 -0.41 -29.51 -0.83
N LEU A 202 0.62 -29.26 -1.64
CA LEU A 202 0.83 -27.95 -2.27
C LEU A 202 -0.34 -27.54 -3.17
N VAL A 203 -0.86 -28.44 -4.01
CA VAL A 203 -2.04 -28.15 -4.84
C VAL A 203 -3.26 -27.81 -3.96
N CYS A 204 -3.50 -28.59 -2.91
CA CYS A 204 -4.58 -28.30 -1.97
C CYS A 204 -4.38 -26.94 -1.28
N LEU A 205 -3.16 -26.62 -0.87
CA LEU A 205 -2.79 -25.37 -0.22
C LEU A 205 -3.09 -24.16 -1.12
N PHE A 206 -2.61 -24.19 -2.38
CA PHE A 206 -2.87 -23.11 -3.34
C PHE A 206 -4.33 -23.04 -3.78
N ALA A 207 -5.08 -24.15 -3.76
CA ALA A 207 -6.53 -24.16 -4.01
C ALA A 207 -7.32 -23.56 -2.84
N LEU A 208 -6.90 -23.84 -1.60
CA LEU A 208 -7.52 -23.30 -0.37
C LEU A 208 -7.27 -21.79 -0.19
N GLN A 209 -6.27 -21.23 -0.87
CA GLN A 209 -5.97 -19.80 -0.82
C GLN A 209 -7.18 -18.92 -1.18
N HIS A 210 -8.05 -19.39 -2.08
CA HIS A 210 -9.27 -18.66 -2.45
C HIS A 210 -10.32 -18.60 -1.34
N TYR A 211 -10.35 -19.61 -0.45
CA TYR A 211 -11.46 -19.84 0.47
C TYR A 211 -11.18 -19.42 1.92
N GLY A 212 -9.92 -19.41 2.39
CA GLY A 212 -9.76 -19.74 3.81
C GLY A 212 -8.53 -19.31 4.59
N SER A 213 -7.82 -18.24 4.26
CA SER A 213 -6.81 -17.71 5.20
C SER A 213 -6.88 -16.19 5.41
N GLU A 214 -7.30 -15.41 4.41
CA GLU A 214 -7.20 -13.94 4.47
C GLU A 214 -8.02 -13.28 5.62
N ALA A 215 -9.04 -13.94 6.17
CA ALA A 215 -9.75 -13.47 7.37
C ALA A 215 -8.89 -13.41 8.65
N MET A 216 -7.84 -14.23 8.74
CA MET A 216 -6.90 -14.20 9.88
C MET A 216 -5.64 -13.36 9.60
N PHE A 217 -5.26 -13.20 8.32
CA PHE A 217 -3.99 -12.57 7.91
C PHE A 217 -4.14 -11.15 7.34
N ALA A 218 -5.33 -10.72 6.90
CA ALA A 218 -5.55 -9.31 6.53
C ALA A 218 -5.49 -8.35 7.71
N ASP A 219 -5.65 -8.88 8.93
CA ASP A 219 -5.45 -8.14 10.16
C ASP A 219 -3.96 -7.94 10.47
N LEU A 220 -3.00 -8.40 9.64
CA LEU A 220 -1.56 -8.15 9.82
C LEU A 220 -1.20 -6.67 10.02
N GLY A 221 -1.91 -5.75 9.35
CA GLY A 221 -1.78 -4.29 9.55
C GLY A 221 -2.54 -3.75 10.78
N HIS A 222 -3.44 -4.55 11.36
CA HIS A 222 -4.17 -4.25 12.60
C HIS A 222 -3.49 -4.81 13.86
N PHE A 223 -2.54 -5.74 13.76
CA PHE A 223 -1.78 -6.18 14.94
C PHE A 223 -0.91 -5.05 15.43
N ASN A 224 -1.30 -4.48 16.56
CA ASN A 224 -0.45 -3.57 17.31
C ASN A 224 0.93 -4.21 17.51
N TYR A 225 2.01 -3.50 17.19
CA TYR A 225 3.39 -4.01 17.34
C TYR A 225 3.67 -4.52 18.76
N MET A 226 2.99 -3.95 19.78
CA MET A 226 3.04 -4.43 21.16
C MET A 226 2.51 -5.86 21.33
N ALA A 227 1.45 -6.23 20.62
CA ALA A 227 0.88 -7.57 20.68
C ALA A 227 1.84 -8.61 20.08
N ILE A 228 2.43 -8.27 18.92
CA ILE A 228 3.46 -9.08 18.25
C ILE A 228 4.69 -9.24 19.16
N GLN A 229 5.15 -8.14 19.77
CA GLN A 229 6.28 -8.15 20.69
C GLN A 229 6.05 -9.04 21.91
N ILE A 230 4.88 -8.95 22.55
CA ILE A 230 4.52 -9.78 23.70
C ILE A 230 4.46 -11.27 23.30
N ALA A 231 3.79 -11.59 22.19
CA ALA A 231 3.69 -12.96 21.69
C ALA A 231 5.06 -13.57 21.42
N PHE A 232 5.97 -12.80 20.79
CA PHE A 232 7.31 -13.29 20.49
C PHE A 232 8.14 -13.50 21.74
N THR A 233 8.28 -12.46 22.57
CA THR A 233 9.22 -12.46 23.70
C THR A 233 8.83 -13.48 24.77
N PHE A 234 7.54 -13.65 25.04
CA PHE A 234 7.08 -14.50 26.16
C PHE A 234 6.66 -15.91 25.76
N LEU A 235 6.31 -16.15 24.48
CA LEU A 235 5.83 -17.47 24.06
C LEU A 235 6.69 -18.09 22.96
N VAL A 236 6.83 -17.42 21.82
CA VAL A 236 7.47 -18.02 20.64
C VAL A 236 8.97 -18.22 20.84
N TYR A 237 9.68 -17.18 21.30
CA TYR A 237 11.13 -17.25 21.51
C TYR A 237 11.51 -18.32 22.55
N PRO A 238 10.93 -18.37 23.76
CA PRO A 238 11.21 -19.44 24.71
C PRO A 238 10.87 -20.84 24.17
N ALA A 239 9.74 -20.99 23.47
CA ALA A 239 9.34 -22.27 22.90
C ALA A 239 10.32 -22.78 21.83
N LEU A 240 10.79 -21.91 20.93
CA LEU A 240 11.77 -22.27 19.91
C LEU A 240 13.11 -22.67 20.54
N ILE A 241 13.61 -21.89 21.49
CA ILE A 241 14.87 -22.21 22.18
C ILE A 241 14.76 -23.55 22.93
N LEU A 242 13.65 -23.79 23.62
CA LEU A 242 13.41 -25.07 24.30
C LEU A 242 13.33 -26.24 23.31
N ALA A 243 12.73 -26.05 22.13
CA ALA A 243 12.69 -27.08 21.09
C ALA A 243 14.11 -27.43 20.59
N TYR A 244 14.94 -26.43 20.28
CA TYR A 244 16.32 -26.66 19.85
C TYR A 244 17.19 -27.26 20.96
N MET A 245 17.03 -26.82 22.20
CA MET A 245 17.71 -27.41 23.36
C MET A 245 17.33 -28.88 23.56
N GLY A 246 16.04 -29.21 23.41
CA GLY A 246 15.55 -30.58 23.50
C GLY A 246 16.13 -31.48 22.40
N GLN A 247 16.18 -31.00 21.16
CA GLN A 247 16.81 -31.73 20.05
C GLN A 247 18.31 -31.93 20.27
N ALA A 248 19.03 -30.89 20.68
CA ALA A 248 20.45 -30.95 20.98
C ALA A 248 20.76 -31.94 22.11
N ALA A 249 19.93 -31.96 23.17
CA ALA A 249 20.06 -32.89 24.29
C ALA A 249 19.79 -34.34 23.88
N TYR A 250 18.87 -34.58 22.94
CA TYR A 250 18.62 -35.92 22.41
C TYR A 250 19.80 -36.43 21.57
N LEU A 251 20.31 -35.57 20.67
CA LEU A 251 21.44 -35.89 19.80
C LEU A 251 22.73 -36.14 20.59
N SER A 252 22.96 -35.39 21.67
CA SER A 252 24.15 -35.54 22.51
C SER A 252 24.19 -36.84 23.32
N GLN A 253 23.08 -37.58 23.41
CA GLN A 253 23.01 -38.88 24.10
C GLN A 253 23.00 -40.09 23.14
N HIS A 254 22.71 -39.87 21.85
CA HIS A 254 22.51 -40.95 20.87
C HIS A 254 23.49 -40.84 19.69
N HIS A 255 24.80 -40.98 19.97
CA HIS A 255 25.90 -40.86 19.00
C HIS A 255 25.95 -41.92 17.89
N ASN A 256 25.47 -43.14 18.17
CA ASN A 256 25.70 -44.32 17.31
C ASN A 256 24.50 -44.72 16.45
N ALA A 257 23.50 -43.85 16.33
CA ALA A 257 22.40 -44.10 15.40
C ALA A 257 22.83 -43.64 14.01
N ASP A 258 23.28 -44.57 13.16
CA ASP A 258 23.43 -44.44 11.69
C ASP A 258 22.11 -44.03 10.96
N LEU A 259 21.11 -43.55 11.70
CA LEU A 259 19.78 -43.19 11.27
C LEU A 259 19.67 -41.67 11.20
N GLN A 260 19.65 -41.16 9.96
CA GLN A 260 19.21 -39.83 9.54
C GLN A 260 18.76 -38.90 10.69
N ILE A 261 19.62 -37.93 11.03
CA ILE A 261 19.34 -36.86 11.99
C ILE A 261 18.04 -36.15 11.55
N SER A 262 16.93 -36.45 12.21
CA SER A 262 15.60 -35.90 11.90
C SER A 262 14.86 -35.57 13.19
N TYR A 263 14.11 -34.45 13.18
CA TYR A 263 13.28 -34.02 14.31
C TYR A 263 12.41 -35.15 14.85
N TYR A 264 11.82 -35.95 13.96
CA TYR A 264 10.88 -37.03 14.31
C TYR A 264 11.52 -38.22 15.04
N VAL A 265 12.85 -38.35 14.99
CA VAL A 265 13.59 -39.37 15.75
C VAL A 265 13.65 -39.00 17.23
N SER A 266 13.75 -37.70 17.54
CA SER A 266 13.73 -37.21 18.93
C SER A 266 12.36 -37.33 19.61
N VAL A 267 11.31 -37.61 18.83
CA VAL A 267 9.93 -37.71 19.32
C VAL A 267 9.60 -39.16 19.68
N PRO A 268 9.04 -39.44 20.88
CA PRO A 268 8.63 -40.79 21.28
C PRO A 268 7.61 -41.40 20.32
N GLU A 269 7.69 -42.71 20.10
CA GLU A 269 6.88 -43.43 19.10
C GLU A 269 5.37 -43.24 19.30
N SER A 270 4.93 -43.17 20.56
CA SER A 270 3.52 -43.03 20.94
C SER A 270 2.88 -41.72 20.48
N VAL A 271 3.68 -40.65 20.33
CA VAL A 271 3.20 -39.30 19.98
C VAL A 271 3.68 -38.84 18.60
N ARG A 272 4.46 -39.67 17.88
CA ARG A 272 5.03 -39.35 16.56
C ARG A 272 3.97 -39.01 15.50
N TRP A 273 2.88 -39.80 15.43
CA TRP A 273 1.78 -39.56 14.49
C TRP A 273 1.02 -38.25 14.75
N PRO A 274 0.59 -37.95 15.99
CA PRO A 274 0.03 -36.64 16.33
C PRO A 274 0.95 -35.46 15.97
N VAL A 275 2.24 -35.56 16.28
CA VAL A 275 3.21 -34.51 15.98
C VAL A 275 3.41 -34.34 14.47
N LEU A 276 3.42 -35.42 13.70
CA LEU A 276 3.49 -35.37 12.23
C LEU A 276 2.28 -34.63 11.62
N ILE A 277 1.07 -34.95 12.07
CA ILE A 277 -0.15 -34.26 11.60
C ILE A 277 -0.10 -32.77 11.97
N LEU A 278 0.31 -32.45 13.21
CA LEU A 278 0.46 -31.07 13.65
C LEU A 278 1.52 -30.32 12.83
N ALA A 279 2.64 -30.94 12.50
CA ALA A 279 3.68 -30.35 11.67
C ALA A 279 3.20 -30.04 10.25
N ILE A 280 2.42 -30.94 9.63
CA ILE A 280 1.81 -30.71 8.31
C ILE A 280 0.78 -29.58 8.38
N LEU A 281 -0.06 -29.53 9.41
CA LEU A 281 -1.02 -28.43 9.59
C LEU A 281 -0.30 -27.10 9.82
N ALA A 282 0.74 -27.08 10.65
CA ALA A 282 1.55 -25.90 10.91
C ALA A 282 2.26 -25.40 9.63
N SER A 283 2.77 -26.31 8.78
CA SER A 283 3.44 -25.91 7.53
C SER A 283 2.45 -25.34 6.52
N VAL A 284 1.23 -25.86 6.45
CA VAL A 284 0.14 -25.28 5.65
C VAL A 284 -0.17 -23.87 6.12
N VAL A 285 -0.33 -23.65 7.43
CA VAL A 285 -0.63 -22.31 7.99
C VAL A 285 0.52 -21.32 7.76
N GLY A 286 1.77 -21.73 8.00
CA GLY A 286 2.95 -20.90 7.75
C GLY A 286 3.10 -20.50 6.28
N SER A 287 2.88 -21.45 5.37
CA SER A 287 2.92 -21.21 3.92
C SER A 287 1.84 -20.23 3.45
N GLN A 288 0.62 -20.34 3.98
CA GLN A 288 -0.48 -19.42 3.66
C GLN A 288 -0.15 -17.98 4.03
N ALA A 289 0.54 -17.78 5.16
CA ALA A 289 1.01 -16.48 5.62
C ALA A 289 1.92 -15.80 4.58
N ILE A 290 2.93 -16.54 4.10
CA ILE A 290 3.92 -16.03 3.16
C ILE A 290 3.32 -15.80 1.78
N ILE A 291 2.41 -16.67 1.32
CA ILE A 291 1.69 -16.49 0.05
C ILE A 291 0.83 -15.22 0.10
N SER A 292 0.07 -15.02 1.17
CA SER A 292 -0.72 -13.80 1.38
C SER A 292 0.18 -12.56 1.47
N GLY A 293 1.33 -12.65 2.16
CA GLY A 293 2.33 -11.59 2.21
C GLY A 293 2.87 -11.21 0.82
N THR A 294 3.06 -12.21 -0.05
CA THR A 294 3.49 -12.03 -1.44
C THR A 294 2.45 -11.27 -2.25
N PHE A 295 1.15 -11.56 -2.08
CA PHE A 295 0.08 -10.79 -2.73
C PHE A 295 0.06 -9.32 -2.27
N SER A 296 0.23 -9.08 -0.97
CA SER A 296 0.30 -7.70 -0.45
C SER A 296 1.49 -6.93 -1.04
N ILE A 297 2.68 -7.56 -1.13
CA ILE A 297 3.88 -6.92 -1.72
C ILE A 297 3.68 -6.64 -3.21
N ILE A 298 3.06 -7.55 -3.96
CA ILE A 298 2.76 -7.35 -5.38
C ILE A 298 1.75 -6.21 -5.55
N ASN A 299 0.69 -6.17 -4.75
CA ASN A 299 -0.28 -5.07 -4.78
C ASN A 299 0.37 -3.71 -4.45
N GLN A 300 1.19 -3.65 -3.41
CA GLN A 300 1.97 -2.44 -3.06
C GLN A 300 2.88 -2.00 -4.20
N SER A 301 3.56 -2.95 -4.85
CA SER A 301 4.45 -2.67 -5.99
C SER A 301 3.70 -2.19 -7.23
N GLN A 302 2.47 -2.66 -7.45
CA GLN A 302 1.58 -2.18 -8.51
C GLN A 302 1.14 -0.74 -8.23
N SER A 303 0.71 -0.44 -7.00
CA SER A 303 0.30 0.91 -6.58
C SER A 303 1.41 1.95 -6.74
N LEU A 304 2.67 1.54 -6.58
CA LEU A 304 3.86 2.37 -6.81
C LEU A 304 4.36 2.37 -8.27
N GLY A 305 3.60 1.78 -9.20
CA GLY A 305 3.96 1.74 -10.63
C GLY A 305 5.23 0.93 -10.93
N CYS A 306 5.61 0.01 -10.04
CA CYS A 306 6.79 -0.84 -10.18
C CYS A 306 6.47 -2.24 -10.73
N PHE A 307 5.19 -2.63 -10.79
CA PHE A 307 4.76 -3.94 -11.27
C PHE A 307 3.62 -3.83 -12.30
N PRO A 308 3.57 -4.74 -13.30
CA PRO A 308 2.45 -4.81 -14.25
C PRO A 308 1.10 -4.95 -13.59
N ARG A 309 0.04 -4.48 -14.25
CA ARG A 309 -1.32 -4.53 -13.71
C ARG A 309 -1.84 -5.97 -13.66
N VAL A 310 -2.21 -6.42 -12.46
CA VAL A 310 -2.82 -7.74 -12.19
C VAL A 310 -4.24 -7.58 -11.63
N LYS A 311 -5.05 -8.64 -11.70
CA LYS A 311 -6.41 -8.60 -11.13
C LYS A 311 -6.29 -8.71 -9.62
N VAL A 312 -6.64 -7.65 -8.92
CA VAL A 312 -6.80 -7.71 -7.47
C VAL A 312 -8.27 -7.97 -7.16
N VAL A 313 -8.53 -9.10 -6.52
CA VAL A 313 -9.85 -9.44 -6.00
C VAL A 313 -9.80 -9.28 -4.49
N HIS A 314 -10.66 -8.41 -3.97
CA HIS A 314 -10.86 -8.29 -2.53
C HIS A 314 -11.92 -9.31 -2.13
N THR A 315 -11.59 -10.17 -1.19
CA THR A 315 -12.40 -11.32 -0.75
C THR A 315 -13.46 -10.94 0.29
N SER A 316 -13.37 -9.76 0.92
CA SER A 316 -14.37 -9.24 1.86
C SER A 316 -14.62 -7.74 1.67
N ASP A 317 -15.91 -7.37 1.70
CA ASP A 317 -16.36 -5.97 1.65
C ASP A 317 -16.18 -5.22 2.98
N LYS A 318 -15.90 -5.95 4.08
CA LYS A 318 -15.89 -5.41 5.46
C LYS A 318 -14.50 -5.16 6.05
N ILE A 319 -13.45 -5.81 5.53
CA ILE A 319 -12.07 -5.70 6.07
C ILE A 319 -11.13 -5.34 4.92
N HIS A 320 -10.63 -4.10 4.92
CA HIS A 320 -9.88 -3.47 3.81
C HIS A 320 -8.41 -3.93 3.66
N GLY A 321 -8.08 -5.19 3.97
CA GLY A 321 -6.72 -5.75 3.87
C GLY A 321 -6.61 -7.08 3.13
N GLN A 322 -7.73 -7.66 2.68
CA GLN A 322 -7.76 -8.98 2.06
C GLN A 322 -7.53 -8.89 0.54
N VAL A 323 -6.35 -9.31 0.09
CA VAL A 323 -5.88 -9.14 -1.30
C VAL A 323 -5.60 -10.52 -1.89
N TYR A 324 -6.51 -11.01 -2.72
CA TYR A 324 -6.31 -12.23 -3.50
C TYR A 324 -5.98 -11.88 -4.96
N ILE A 325 -4.87 -12.42 -5.48
CA ILE A 325 -4.43 -12.21 -6.87
C ILE A 325 -4.41 -13.56 -7.59
N PRO A 326 -5.48 -13.94 -8.32
CA PRO A 326 -5.61 -15.27 -8.92
C PRO A 326 -4.46 -15.63 -9.85
N GLU A 327 -4.07 -14.71 -10.73
CA GLU A 327 -3.01 -14.97 -11.73
C GLU A 327 -1.67 -15.28 -11.06
N ILE A 328 -1.34 -14.58 -9.96
CA ILE A 328 -0.12 -14.81 -9.20
C ILE A 328 -0.21 -16.12 -8.40
N ASN A 329 -1.38 -16.43 -7.82
CA ASN A 329 -1.59 -17.67 -7.09
C ASN A 329 -1.26 -18.91 -7.95
N TRP A 330 -1.75 -18.93 -9.20
CA TRP A 330 -1.45 -19.99 -10.15
C TRP A 330 0.04 -20.03 -10.54
N MET A 331 0.67 -18.88 -10.74
CA MET A 331 2.11 -18.79 -11.04
C MET A 331 2.98 -19.30 -9.88
N LEU A 332 2.66 -18.90 -8.65
CA LEU A 332 3.34 -19.36 -7.43
C LEU A 332 3.16 -20.87 -7.24
N MET A 333 1.94 -21.40 -7.46
CA MET A 333 1.68 -22.84 -7.37
C MET A 333 2.55 -23.64 -8.35
N ILE A 334 2.54 -23.27 -9.63
CA ILE A 334 3.31 -23.97 -10.67
C ILE A 334 4.81 -23.93 -10.34
N LEU A 335 5.32 -22.77 -9.94
CA LEU A 335 6.73 -22.60 -9.62
C LEU A 335 7.11 -23.38 -8.36
N CYS A 336 6.29 -23.36 -7.31
CA CYS A 336 6.50 -24.10 -6.08
C CYS A 336 6.55 -25.62 -6.32
N ILE A 337 5.64 -26.15 -7.14
CA ILE A 337 5.64 -27.56 -7.56
C ILE A 337 6.90 -27.87 -8.39
N ALA A 338 7.26 -27.01 -9.34
CA ALA A 338 8.45 -27.19 -10.17
C ALA A 338 9.75 -27.22 -9.33
N VAL A 339 9.87 -26.35 -8.33
CA VAL A 339 10.99 -26.32 -7.40
C VAL A 339 11.05 -27.59 -6.57
N THR A 340 9.90 -28.04 -6.02
CA THR A 340 9.81 -29.26 -5.22
C THR A 340 10.24 -30.50 -6.03
N ILE A 341 9.77 -30.62 -7.28
CA ILE A 341 10.11 -31.72 -8.19
C ILE A 341 11.56 -31.63 -8.68
N GLY A 342 12.09 -30.42 -8.85
CA GLY A 342 13.42 -30.15 -9.36
C GLY A 342 14.52 -30.46 -8.35
N PHE A 343 14.35 -30.04 -7.10
CA PHE A 343 15.36 -30.24 -6.06
C PHE A 343 15.32 -31.61 -5.41
N ARG A 344 14.11 -32.14 -5.12
CA ARG A 344 13.88 -33.45 -4.48
C ARG A 344 14.61 -33.69 -3.14
N ASP A 345 15.28 -32.68 -2.61
CA ASP A 345 16.11 -32.75 -1.41
C ASP A 345 15.90 -31.49 -0.55
N THR A 346 15.68 -31.70 0.73
CA THR A 346 15.48 -30.65 1.74
C THR A 346 16.74 -29.82 1.92
N LYS A 347 17.95 -30.40 1.75
CA LYS A 347 19.22 -29.69 1.90
C LYS A 347 19.35 -28.58 0.87
N HIS A 348 19.24 -28.94 -0.41
CA HIS A 348 19.38 -28.00 -1.51
C HIS A 348 18.29 -26.92 -1.49
N LEU A 349 17.08 -27.31 -1.10
CA LEU A 349 15.96 -26.39 -0.96
C LEU A 349 16.15 -25.42 0.22
N GLY A 350 16.72 -25.88 1.33
CA GLY A 350 17.12 -25.06 2.48
C GLY A 350 18.23 -24.08 2.18
N ASN A 351 19.24 -24.49 1.40
CA ASN A 351 20.28 -23.59 0.92
C ASN A 351 19.70 -22.48 0.03
N ALA A 352 18.72 -22.81 -0.82
CA ALA A 352 18.04 -21.85 -1.67
C ALA A 352 17.22 -20.83 -0.85
N SER A 353 16.31 -21.30 0.02
CA SER A 353 15.49 -20.41 0.87
C SER A 353 16.36 -19.56 1.79
N GLY A 354 17.41 -20.14 2.38
CA GLY A 354 18.37 -19.44 3.23
C GLY A 354 19.00 -18.22 2.55
N LEU A 355 19.43 -18.34 1.29
CA LEU A 355 19.99 -17.20 0.55
C LEU A 355 18.95 -16.09 0.31
N ALA A 356 17.71 -16.45 -0.03
CA ALA A 356 16.64 -15.49 -0.26
C ALA A 356 16.39 -14.66 1.01
N VAL A 357 16.17 -15.35 2.15
CA VAL A 357 15.93 -14.72 3.45
C VAL A 357 17.13 -13.87 3.89
N MET A 358 18.36 -14.36 3.75
CA MET A 358 19.57 -13.59 4.09
C MET A 358 19.72 -12.30 3.27
N THR A 359 19.40 -12.35 1.98
CA THR A 359 19.42 -11.16 1.13
C THR A 359 18.36 -10.14 1.57
N VAL A 360 17.15 -10.60 1.88
CA VAL A 360 16.09 -9.75 2.41
C VAL A 360 16.51 -9.12 3.73
N MET A 361 17.11 -9.90 4.64
CA MET A 361 17.60 -9.40 5.93
C MET A 361 18.63 -8.27 5.73
N LEU A 362 19.62 -8.48 4.86
CA LEU A 362 20.63 -7.46 4.54
C LEU A 362 20.01 -6.18 3.95
N VAL A 363 19.07 -6.32 3.01
CA VAL A 363 18.34 -5.18 2.42
C VAL A 363 17.54 -4.44 3.50
N THR A 364 16.84 -5.14 4.39
CA THR A 364 16.07 -4.51 5.47
C THR A 364 16.96 -3.78 6.46
N THR A 365 18.15 -4.30 6.77
CA THR A 365 19.12 -3.63 7.66
C THR A 365 19.64 -2.33 7.04
N CYS A 366 19.93 -2.34 5.73
CA CYS A 366 20.27 -1.13 4.99
C CYS A 366 19.13 -0.09 4.99
N LEU A 367 17.89 -0.51 4.70
CA LEU A 367 16.73 0.39 4.70
C LEU A 367 16.41 0.94 6.09
N THR A 368 16.48 0.11 7.13
CA THR A 368 16.22 0.52 8.52
C THR A 368 17.27 1.53 9.00
N SER A 369 18.55 1.33 8.64
CA SER A 369 19.60 2.32 8.90
C SER A 369 19.28 3.68 8.26
N LEU A 370 18.77 3.70 7.02
CA LEU A 370 18.31 4.94 6.39
C LEU A 370 17.11 5.55 7.12
N VAL A 371 16.13 4.76 7.56
CA VAL A 371 14.97 5.22 8.33
C VAL A 371 15.37 5.85 9.67
N ILE A 372 16.36 5.29 10.38
CA ILE A 372 16.88 5.86 11.64
C ILE A 372 17.39 7.30 11.43
N VAL A 373 18.06 7.56 10.30
CA VAL A 373 18.62 8.89 9.99
C VAL A 373 17.57 9.84 9.39
N VAL A 374 16.75 9.34 8.46
CA VAL A 374 15.87 10.16 7.63
C VAL A 374 14.51 10.41 8.30
N CYS A 375 13.95 9.38 8.96
CA CYS A 375 12.61 9.43 9.53
C CYS A 375 12.64 9.68 11.04
N TRP A 376 13.51 9.00 11.78
CA TRP A 376 13.60 9.18 13.24
C TRP A 376 14.50 10.34 13.69
N ASN A 377 15.13 11.03 12.73
CA ASN A 377 16.06 12.15 12.93
C ASN A 377 17.11 11.90 14.03
N LYS A 378 17.62 10.66 14.12
CA LYS A 378 18.67 10.26 15.09
C LYS A 378 20.05 10.56 14.52
N PRO A 379 21.09 10.72 15.37
CA PRO A 379 22.43 11.02 14.89
C PRO A 379 22.92 9.93 13.92
N PRO A 380 23.60 10.30 12.81
CA PRO A 380 24.04 9.35 11.80
C PRO A 380 25.02 8.29 12.33
N ILE A 381 25.71 8.59 13.44
CA ILE A 381 26.57 7.65 14.15
C ILE A 381 25.75 6.45 14.66
N LEU A 382 24.55 6.67 15.20
CA LEU A 382 23.71 5.59 15.70
C LEU A 382 23.28 4.65 14.57
N ALA A 383 22.87 5.21 13.43
CA ALA A 383 22.49 4.44 12.26
C ALA A 383 23.67 3.67 11.64
N PHE A 384 24.86 4.27 11.66
CA PHE A 384 26.09 3.61 11.22
C PHE A 384 26.50 2.47 12.17
N CYS A 385 26.43 2.67 13.49
CA CYS A 385 26.65 1.62 14.49
C CYS A 385 25.65 0.47 14.33
N PHE A 386 24.37 0.77 14.11
CA PHE A 386 23.34 -0.23 13.83
C PHE A 386 23.66 -1.04 12.57
N LEU A 387 23.98 -0.35 11.47
CA LEU A 387 24.34 -0.99 10.20
C LEU A 387 25.62 -1.83 10.32
N LEU A 388 26.63 -1.35 11.04
CA LEU A 388 27.89 -2.06 11.21
C LEU A 388 27.69 -3.32 12.08
N PHE A 389 26.96 -3.22 13.18
CA PHE A 389 26.71 -4.36 14.07
C PHE A 389 25.86 -5.44 13.38
N PHE A 390 24.63 -5.12 12.98
CA PHE A 390 23.73 -6.12 12.38
C PHE A 390 24.14 -6.49 10.96
N GLY A 391 24.60 -5.51 10.17
CA GLY A 391 25.05 -5.76 8.80
C GLY A 391 26.30 -6.62 8.73
N SER A 392 27.22 -6.57 9.70
CA SER A 392 28.39 -7.47 9.71
C SER A 392 27.98 -8.92 10.00
N VAL A 393 27.09 -9.16 10.96
CA VAL A 393 26.55 -10.51 11.25
C VAL A 393 25.83 -11.08 10.03
N GLU A 394 24.96 -10.28 9.39
CA GLU A 394 24.22 -10.71 8.21
C GLU A 394 25.11 -10.89 6.98
N LEU A 395 26.13 -10.05 6.81
CA LEU A 395 27.09 -10.21 5.73
C LEU A 395 27.91 -11.49 5.87
N LEU A 396 28.24 -11.90 7.09
CA LEU A 396 28.87 -13.20 7.35
C LEU A 396 27.95 -14.35 6.92
N TYR A 397 26.66 -14.28 7.29
CA TYR A 397 25.69 -15.30 6.90
C TYR A 397 25.42 -15.34 5.39
N PHE A 398 25.34 -14.17 4.77
CA PHE A 398 25.21 -14.04 3.33
C PHE A 398 26.43 -14.63 2.61
N SER A 399 27.65 -14.31 3.08
CA SER A 399 28.89 -14.87 2.56
C SER A 399 28.90 -16.41 2.64
N ALA A 400 28.52 -16.96 3.80
CA ALA A 400 28.41 -18.41 3.99
C ALA A 400 27.32 -19.06 3.14
N SER A 401 26.26 -18.34 2.78
CA SER A 401 25.20 -18.85 1.90
C SER A 401 25.63 -18.82 0.42
N VAL A 402 26.45 -17.83 0.03
CA VAL A 402 26.97 -17.70 -1.34
C VAL A 402 28.01 -18.78 -1.66
N THR A 403 28.76 -19.31 -0.69
CA THR A 403 29.68 -20.45 -0.96
C THR A 403 28.92 -21.69 -1.44
N LYS A 404 27.67 -21.86 -1.00
CA LYS A 404 26.75 -22.95 -1.40
C LYS A 404 25.97 -22.65 -2.70
N PHE A 405 26.46 -21.73 -3.54
CA PHE A 405 25.78 -21.31 -4.77
C PHE A 405 25.42 -22.48 -5.70
N ARG A 406 26.32 -23.45 -5.86
CA ARG A 406 26.11 -24.64 -6.71
C ARG A 406 25.11 -25.65 -6.12
N GLU A 407 24.84 -25.57 -4.81
CA GLU A 407 23.96 -26.48 -4.09
C GLU A 407 22.51 -25.97 -3.99
N GLY A 408 22.11 -25.04 -4.87
CA GLY A 408 20.72 -24.57 -4.98
C GLY A 408 20.52 -23.07 -4.77
N ALA A 409 21.50 -22.38 -4.18
CA ALA A 409 21.40 -20.93 -3.92
C ALA A 409 21.30 -20.07 -5.20
N TRP A 410 21.65 -20.62 -6.37
CA TRP A 410 21.51 -19.93 -7.66
C TRP A 410 20.04 -19.65 -8.05
N LEU A 411 19.08 -20.49 -7.62
CA LEU A 411 17.68 -20.36 -8.03
C LEU A 411 17.03 -19.05 -7.55
N PRO A 412 17.08 -18.67 -6.25
CA PRO A 412 16.50 -17.41 -5.80
C PRO A 412 17.10 -16.19 -6.50
N ILE A 413 18.42 -16.20 -6.76
CA ILE A 413 19.07 -15.12 -7.52
C ILE A 413 18.49 -15.04 -8.94
N LEU A 414 18.37 -16.18 -9.63
CA LEU A 414 17.83 -16.19 -10.99
C LEU A 414 16.38 -15.69 -11.03
N LEU A 415 15.55 -16.17 -10.09
CA LEU A 415 14.15 -15.75 -9.96
C LEU A 415 14.05 -14.26 -9.65
N ALA A 416 14.87 -13.76 -8.73
CA ALA A 416 14.90 -12.35 -8.37
C ALA A 416 15.38 -11.46 -9.52
N LEU A 417 16.40 -11.88 -10.29
CA LEU A 417 16.87 -11.16 -11.47
C LEU A 417 15.80 -11.08 -12.56
N PHE A 418 15.10 -12.19 -12.80
CA PHE A 418 14.01 -12.24 -13.77
C PHE A 418 12.87 -11.28 -13.39
N LEU A 419 12.40 -11.33 -12.13
CA LEU A 419 11.36 -10.44 -11.63
C LEU A 419 11.82 -8.97 -11.62
N MET A 420 13.08 -8.71 -11.25
CA MET A 420 13.64 -7.36 -11.24
C MET A 420 13.67 -6.76 -12.64
N ILE A 421 14.00 -7.54 -13.68
CA ILE A 421 13.96 -7.06 -15.07
C ILE A 421 12.54 -6.63 -15.45
N ILE A 422 11.53 -7.44 -15.08
CA ILE A 422 10.11 -7.11 -15.33
C ILE A 422 9.73 -5.82 -14.62
N MET A 423 10.02 -5.71 -13.32
CA MET A 423 9.66 -4.56 -12.50
C MET A 423 10.37 -3.28 -12.96
N PHE A 424 11.68 -3.36 -13.18
CA PHE A 424 12.48 -2.23 -13.63
C PHE A 424 12.02 -1.75 -15.02
N LEU A 425 11.75 -2.68 -15.94
CA LEU A 425 11.28 -2.33 -17.28
C LEU A 425 9.91 -1.66 -17.25
N TRP A 426 8.99 -2.19 -16.44
CA TRP A 426 7.67 -1.62 -16.26
C TRP A 426 7.73 -0.22 -15.65
N HIS A 427 8.52 -0.06 -14.59
CA HIS A 427 8.71 1.22 -13.92
C HIS A 427 9.33 2.26 -14.86
N TYR A 428 10.39 1.88 -15.59
CA TYR A 428 11.06 2.74 -16.55
C TYR A 428 10.11 3.22 -17.65
N ALA A 429 9.31 2.31 -18.23
CA ALA A 429 8.34 2.66 -19.26
C ALA A 429 7.23 3.58 -18.72
N THR A 430 6.76 3.34 -17.50
CA THR A 430 5.73 4.15 -16.84
C THR A 430 6.23 5.58 -16.59
N ILE A 431 7.46 5.73 -16.09
CA ILE A 431 8.09 7.06 -15.94
C ILE A 431 8.22 7.76 -17.30
N LYS A 432 8.70 7.05 -18.32
CA LYS A 432 8.89 7.66 -19.65
C LYS A 432 7.59 8.05 -20.34
N LYS A 433 6.53 7.27 -20.15
CA LYS A 433 5.19 7.63 -20.59
C LYS A 433 4.73 8.93 -19.90
N TYR A 434 4.87 9.01 -18.59
CA TYR A 434 4.50 10.19 -17.81
C TYR A 434 5.31 11.43 -18.21
N GLU A 435 6.63 11.31 -18.38
CA GLU A 435 7.48 12.41 -18.86
C GLU A 435 7.03 12.90 -20.25
N TYR A 436 6.68 11.98 -21.16
CA TYR A 436 6.17 12.33 -22.49
C TYR A 436 4.83 13.06 -22.42
N ASP A 437 3.88 12.59 -21.60
CA ASP A 437 2.59 13.25 -21.40
C ASP A 437 2.76 14.65 -20.81
N LEU A 438 3.70 14.83 -19.87
CA LEU A 438 3.98 16.12 -19.24
C LEU A 438 4.56 17.13 -20.24
N HIS A 439 5.47 16.69 -21.12
CA HIS A 439 6.08 17.53 -22.15
C HIS A 439 5.11 17.88 -23.28
N ASN A 440 4.21 16.96 -23.64
CA ASN A 440 3.21 17.16 -24.69
C ASN A 440 1.84 17.60 -24.15
N LYS A 441 1.78 18.13 -22.93
CA LYS A 441 0.54 18.67 -22.38
C LYS A 441 0.04 19.82 -23.25
N VAL A 442 -1.26 19.86 -23.48
CA VAL A 442 -1.92 20.88 -24.28
C VAL A 442 -2.36 22.02 -23.36
N SER A 443 -2.18 23.26 -23.80
CA SER A 443 -2.59 24.44 -23.05
C SER A 443 -4.12 24.55 -23.01
N LEU A 444 -4.64 25.17 -21.95
CA LEU A 444 -6.06 25.46 -21.85
C LEU A 444 -6.52 26.41 -22.97
N GLU A 445 -5.66 27.33 -23.39
CA GLU A 445 -5.90 28.24 -24.52
C GLU A 445 -6.28 27.50 -25.79
N TRP A 446 -5.66 26.34 -26.06
CA TRP A 446 -6.03 25.49 -27.18
C TRP A 446 -7.48 24.99 -27.05
N LEU A 447 -7.89 24.51 -25.87
CA LEU A 447 -9.27 24.06 -25.64
C LEU A 447 -10.28 25.20 -25.81
N LEU A 448 -9.94 26.40 -25.33
CA LEU A 448 -10.80 27.58 -25.46
C LEU A 448 -10.86 28.08 -26.91
N ALA A 449 -9.76 27.95 -27.66
CA ALA A 449 -9.72 28.25 -29.08
C ALA A 449 -10.59 27.28 -29.90
N LEU A 450 -10.78 26.04 -29.43
CA LEU A 450 -11.70 25.04 -29.99
C LEU A 450 -13.20 25.35 -29.77
N GLY A 451 -13.53 26.57 -29.36
CA GLY A 451 -14.91 27.06 -29.22
C GLY A 451 -15.75 27.03 -30.52
N PRO A 452 -16.94 27.65 -30.52
CA PRO A 452 -17.93 27.52 -31.60
C PRO A 452 -17.45 27.92 -33.01
N SER A 453 -16.32 28.61 -33.12
CA SER A 453 -15.64 28.96 -34.37
C SER A 453 -15.12 27.74 -35.17
N LEU A 454 -14.88 26.59 -34.54
CA LEU A 454 -14.34 25.38 -35.18
C LEU A 454 -15.39 24.29 -35.49
N GLY A 455 -16.68 24.54 -35.24
CA GLY A 455 -17.76 23.61 -35.59
C GLY A 455 -17.84 22.33 -34.75
N ILE A 456 -17.33 22.36 -33.51
CA ILE A 456 -17.31 21.20 -32.63
C ILE A 456 -18.68 21.01 -31.96
N ALA A 457 -19.27 19.83 -32.13
CA ALA A 457 -20.58 19.51 -31.57
C ALA A 457 -20.49 19.15 -30.07
N ARG A 458 -21.38 19.71 -29.25
CA ARG A 458 -21.55 19.34 -27.84
C ARG A 458 -22.69 18.33 -27.70
N VAL A 459 -22.36 17.11 -27.31
CA VAL A 459 -23.33 16.01 -27.14
C VAL A 459 -23.87 16.03 -25.70
N PRO A 460 -25.17 15.80 -25.44
CA PRO A 460 -25.68 15.64 -24.07
C PRO A 460 -25.00 14.45 -23.38
N GLY A 461 -24.68 14.58 -22.10
CA GLY A 461 -23.98 13.56 -21.31
C GLY A 461 -22.74 14.08 -20.57
N ILE A 462 -22.13 13.21 -19.77
CA ILE A 462 -20.88 13.47 -19.05
C ILE A 462 -19.74 12.69 -19.70
N GLY A 463 -18.68 13.39 -20.12
CA GLY A 463 -17.45 12.79 -20.64
C GLY A 463 -16.38 12.72 -19.56
N LEU A 464 -16.08 11.51 -19.05
CA LEU A 464 -15.00 11.27 -18.10
C LEU A 464 -13.72 10.95 -18.86
N VAL A 465 -12.76 11.88 -18.90
CA VAL A 465 -11.47 11.70 -19.55
C VAL A 465 -10.43 11.29 -18.52
N PHE A 466 -10.00 10.03 -18.56
CA PHE A 466 -8.96 9.55 -17.67
C PHE A 466 -7.58 10.03 -18.11
N THR A 467 -6.83 10.60 -17.16
CA THR A 467 -5.49 11.13 -17.41
C THR A 467 -4.54 10.88 -16.25
N ASP A 468 -3.29 10.57 -16.57
CA ASP A 468 -2.21 10.49 -15.59
C ASP A 468 -1.69 11.90 -15.22
N LEU A 469 -2.13 12.96 -15.92
CA LEU A 469 -1.69 14.34 -15.69
C LEU A 469 -2.52 15.05 -14.64
N THR A 470 -1.83 15.64 -13.67
CA THR A 470 -2.48 16.45 -12.63
C THR A 470 -2.69 17.91 -13.05
N THR A 471 -1.97 18.37 -14.08
CA THR A 471 -2.05 19.74 -14.63
C THR A 471 -2.05 19.71 -16.16
N GLY A 472 -2.74 20.67 -16.79
CA GLY A 472 -2.87 20.75 -18.25
C GLY A 472 -3.83 19.72 -18.85
N ILE A 473 -4.09 19.82 -20.15
CA ILE A 473 -4.98 18.90 -20.87
C ILE A 473 -4.11 17.82 -21.51
N PRO A 474 -4.47 16.53 -21.41
CA PRO A 474 -3.66 15.47 -21.99
C PRO A 474 -3.76 15.45 -23.52
N ALA A 475 -2.67 15.07 -24.19
CA ALA A 475 -2.59 15.02 -25.65
C ALA A 475 -3.51 13.97 -26.28
N ASN A 476 -4.00 12.99 -25.50
CA ASN A 476 -4.93 11.97 -26.00
C ASN A 476 -6.29 12.62 -26.30
N PHE A 477 -6.71 13.55 -25.45
CA PHE A 477 -7.93 14.30 -25.64
C PHE A 477 -7.86 15.20 -26.86
N SER A 478 -6.72 15.87 -27.09
CA SER A 478 -6.60 16.71 -28.29
C SER A 478 -6.72 15.91 -29.58
N ARG A 479 -6.06 14.73 -29.65
CA ARG A 479 -6.19 13.82 -30.79
C ARG A 479 -7.60 13.25 -30.96
N PHE A 480 -8.29 12.99 -29.85
CA PHE A 480 -9.68 12.56 -29.87
C PHE A 480 -10.56 13.62 -30.54
N VAL A 481 -10.48 14.87 -30.08
CA VAL A 481 -11.31 15.95 -30.61
C VAL A 481 -10.97 16.30 -32.07
N THR A 482 -9.70 16.17 -32.49
CA THR A 482 -9.33 16.38 -33.90
C THR A 482 -9.87 15.28 -34.83
N ASN A 483 -10.01 14.04 -34.35
CA ASN A 483 -10.51 12.93 -35.15
C ASN A 483 -12.04 12.83 -35.11
N LEU A 484 -12.63 13.19 -33.97
CA LEU A 484 -14.06 13.24 -33.73
C LEU A 484 -14.38 14.64 -33.19
N PRO A 485 -14.88 15.57 -34.02
CA PRO A 485 -15.20 16.93 -33.62
C PRO A 485 -16.50 16.99 -32.82
N ALA A 486 -16.61 16.14 -31.79
CA ALA A 486 -17.71 16.10 -30.85
C ALA A 486 -17.22 15.68 -29.47
N TYR A 487 -17.68 16.36 -28.41
CA TYR A 487 -17.45 15.96 -27.04
C TYR A 487 -18.62 16.34 -26.14
N HIS A 488 -18.66 15.78 -24.94
CA HIS A 488 -19.79 15.88 -24.02
C HIS A 488 -20.01 17.31 -23.50
N ARG A 489 -21.26 17.65 -23.14
CA ARG A 489 -21.64 18.96 -22.58
C ARG A 489 -20.90 19.23 -21.27
N VAL A 490 -20.86 18.23 -20.37
CA VAL A 490 -20.04 18.26 -19.16
C VAL A 490 -18.78 17.41 -19.38
N LEU A 491 -17.61 18.00 -19.16
CA LEU A 491 -16.33 17.32 -19.33
C LEU A 491 -15.60 17.26 -17.99
N VAL A 492 -15.21 16.07 -17.56
CA VAL A 492 -14.45 15.88 -16.31
C VAL A 492 -13.15 15.15 -16.60
N PHE A 493 -12.02 15.83 -16.38
CA PHE A 493 -10.70 15.20 -16.41
C PHE A 493 -10.44 14.50 -15.09
N VAL A 494 -10.49 13.17 -15.09
CA VAL A 494 -10.29 12.34 -13.90
C VAL A 494 -8.85 11.86 -13.86
N CYS A 495 -8.13 12.21 -12.81
CA CYS A 495 -6.78 11.73 -12.53
C CYS A 495 -6.80 10.82 -11.31
N VAL A 496 -6.65 9.52 -11.53
CA VAL A 496 -6.53 8.54 -10.45
C VAL A 496 -5.06 8.41 -10.08
N LYS A 497 -4.73 8.72 -8.83
CA LYS A 497 -3.35 8.74 -8.35
C LYS A 497 -3.21 7.95 -7.05
N SER A 498 -2.19 7.11 -7.00
CA SER A 498 -1.79 6.44 -5.76
C SER A 498 -0.78 7.30 -4.99
N VAL A 499 -1.02 7.57 -3.71
CA VAL A 499 -0.17 8.36 -2.81
C VAL A 499 0.65 7.40 -1.94
N PRO A 500 1.91 7.72 -1.56
CA PRO A 500 2.74 6.90 -0.67
C PRO A 500 2.27 6.98 0.79
N VAL A 501 1.01 6.61 1.03
CA VAL A 501 0.40 6.42 2.35
C VAL A 501 -0.47 5.16 2.29
N PRO A 502 -0.66 4.41 3.39
CA PRO A 502 -1.45 3.18 3.35
C PRO A 502 -2.90 3.44 2.95
N HIS A 503 -3.52 4.42 3.60
CA HIS A 503 -4.93 4.77 3.44
C HIS A 503 -5.13 6.28 3.35
N VAL A 504 -6.03 6.71 2.47
CA VAL A 504 -6.49 8.10 2.35
C VAL A 504 -7.93 8.20 2.85
N THR A 505 -8.18 9.15 3.76
CA THR A 505 -9.50 9.38 4.33
C THR A 505 -10.51 9.79 3.24
N PRO A 506 -11.77 9.33 3.30
CA PRO A 506 -12.77 9.65 2.27
C PRO A 506 -13.00 11.15 2.06
N ALA A 507 -12.85 11.95 3.12
CA ALA A 507 -12.99 13.40 3.06
C ALA A 507 -11.88 14.09 2.23
N GLU A 508 -10.68 13.51 2.16
CA GLU A 508 -9.52 14.10 1.46
C GLU A 508 -9.19 13.40 0.13
N ARG A 509 -9.96 12.36 -0.22
CA ARG A 509 -9.80 11.52 -1.40
C ARG A 509 -10.03 12.27 -2.70
N TYR A 510 -11.03 13.15 -2.73
CA TYR A 510 -11.43 13.90 -3.92
C TYR A 510 -10.94 15.34 -3.86
N LEU A 511 -10.12 15.71 -4.84
CA LEU A 511 -9.85 17.10 -5.17
C LEU A 511 -10.61 17.46 -6.42
N VAL A 512 -11.39 18.54 -6.38
CA VAL A 512 -12.08 19.05 -7.55
C VAL A 512 -11.62 20.48 -7.82
N GLY A 513 -11.48 20.82 -9.10
CA GLY A 513 -11.18 22.16 -9.57
C GLY A 513 -11.78 22.41 -10.94
N ARG A 514 -11.97 23.68 -11.30
CA ARG A 514 -12.50 24.10 -12.60
C ARG A 514 -11.39 24.16 -13.66
N VAL A 515 -11.70 23.84 -14.92
CA VAL A 515 -10.76 23.90 -16.05
C VAL A 515 -11.31 24.85 -17.10
N GLY A 516 -10.84 26.11 -17.09
CA GLY A 516 -11.35 27.15 -17.98
C GLY A 516 -12.56 27.91 -17.45
N PRO A 517 -13.17 28.78 -18.27
CA PRO A 517 -14.33 29.58 -17.89
C PRO A 517 -15.53 28.70 -17.55
N ALA A 518 -16.41 29.20 -16.66
CA ALA A 518 -17.59 28.48 -16.21
C ALA A 518 -18.51 28.02 -17.37
N ALA A 519 -18.56 28.80 -18.45
CA ALA A 519 -19.33 28.49 -19.66
C ALA A 519 -18.94 27.17 -20.35
N HIS A 520 -17.70 26.69 -20.17
CA HIS A 520 -17.24 25.45 -20.84
C HIS A 520 -17.61 24.16 -20.08
N ARG A 521 -18.23 24.26 -18.89
CA ARG A 521 -18.66 23.14 -18.02
C ARG A 521 -17.60 22.03 -17.92
N SER A 522 -16.36 22.46 -17.70
CA SER A 522 -15.18 21.60 -17.69
C SER A 522 -14.53 21.59 -16.30
N TYR A 523 -14.33 20.40 -15.75
CA TYR A 523 -13.81 20.19 -14.41
C TYR A 523 -12.63 19.23 -14.41
N ARG A 524 -11.83 19.30 -13.35
CA ARG A 524 -10.77 18.36 -13.04
C ARG A 524 -11.06 17.74 -11.69
N CYS A 525 -11.03 16.42 -11.65
CA CYS A 525 -11.10 15.65 -10.43
C CYS A 525 -9.81 14.85 -10.27
N ILE A 526 -9.11 15.02 -9.14
CA ILE A 526 -8.00 14.14 -8.75
C ILE A 526 -8.51 13.25 -7.63
N VAL A 527 -8.45 11.95 -7.87
CA VAL A 527 -8.89 10.91 -6.93
C VAL A 527 -7.64 10.25 -6.37
N ARG A 528 -7.46 10.35 -5.05
CA ARG A 528 -6.27 9.87 -4.35
C ARG A 528 -6.56 8.58 -3.63
N TYR A 529 -5.76 7.56 -3.92
CA TYR A 529 -5.80 6.28 -3.23
C TYR A 529 -4.49 6.05 -2.48
N GLY A 530 -4.56 5.53 -1.26
CA GLY A 530 -3.41 4.94 -0.60
C GLY A 530 -2.99 3.64 -1.29
N TYR A 531 -1.78 3.14 -0.99
CA TYR A 531 -1.30 1.90 -1.61
C TYR A 531 -2.05 0.64 -1.13
N ARG A 532 -2.86 0.73 -0.07
CA ARG A 532 -3.80 -0.31 0.37
C ARG A 532 -5.26 0.03 0.12
N ASP A 533 -5.57 1.20 -0.44
CA ASP A 533 -6.97 1.56 -0.69
C ASP A 533 -7.55 0.76 -1.87
N VAL A 534 -8.81 0.34 -1.70
CA VAL A 534 -9.57 -0.39 -2.71
C VAL A 534 -10.23 0.60 -3.67
N HIS A 535 -10.13 0.31 -4.98
CA HIS A 535 -10.92 1.00 -5.98
C HIS A 535 -12.37 0.53 -5.86
N GLN A 536 -13.28 1.47 -5.58
CA GLN A 536 -14.71 1.19 -5.48
C GLN A 536 -15.29 0.74 -6.84
N ASP A 537 -16.46 0.09 -6.81
CA ASP A 537 -17.19 -0.28 -8.02
C ASP A 537 -17.61 0.98 -8.82
N VAL A 538 -17.73 0.83 -10.15
CA VAL A 538 -17.94 1.96 -11.07
C VAL A 538 -19.19 2.76 -10.73
N ASP A 539 -20.31 2.08 -10.43
CA ASP A 539 -21.58 2.74 -10.12
C ASP A 539 -21.47 3.58 -8.83
N SER A 540 -20.75 3.08 -7.82
CA SER A 540 -20.45 3.85 -6.60
C SER A 540 -19.50 5.00 -6.87
N PHE A 541 -18.49 4.80 -7.73
CA PHE A 541 -17.54 5.83 -8.11
C PHE A 541 -18.21 6.99 -8.88
N GLU A 542 -19.10 6.67 -9.83
CA GLU A 542 -19.89 7.66 -10.59
C GLU A 542 -20.75 8.49 -9.64
N THR A 543 -21.49 7.84 -8.75
CA THR A 543 -22.38 8.50 -7.79
C THR A 543 -21.59 9.39 -6.82
N GLU A 544 -20.46 8.91 -6.29
CA GLU A 544 -19.61 9.68 -5.38
C GLU A 544 -18.94 10.87 -6.11
N LEU A 545 -18.47 10.66 -7.34
CA LEU A 545 -17.87 11.73 -8.15
C LEU A 545 -18.87 12.84 -8.44
N ILE A 546 -20.10 12.50 -8.83
CA ILE A 546 -21.15 13.48 -9.13
C ILE A 546 -21.54 14.25 -7.88
N LYS A 547 -21.70 13.57 -6.74
CA LYS A 547 -21.97 14.22 -5.46
C LYS A 547 -20.85 15.20 -5.06
N LYS A 548 -19.59 14.80 -5.24
CA LYS A 548 -18.45 15.69 -4.96
C LYS A 548 -18.36 16.86 -5.93
N LEU A 549 -18.80 16.67 -7.18
CA LEU A 549 -18.87 17.73 -8.16
C LEU A 549 -20.01 18.71 -7.85
N SER A 550 -21.18 18.23 -7.40
CA SER A 550 -22.25 19.12 -6.93
C SER A 550 -21.81 19.94 -5.71
N ASP A 551 -21.15 19.30 -4.74
CA ASP A 551 -20.60 19.99 -3.56
C ASP A 551 -19.58 21.06 -3.97
N PHE A 552 -18.75 20.78 -5.00
CA PHE A 552 -17.79 21.74 -5.55
C PHE A 552 -18.49 22.96 -6.15
N ILE A 553 -19.52 22.75 -6.97
CA ILE A 553 -20.24 23.84 -7.65
C ILE A 553 -20.87 24.78 -6.61
N GLN A 554 -21.46 24.21 -5.55
CA GLN A 554 -21.99 24.99 -4.42
C GLN A 554 -20.88 25.79 -3.72
N TYR A 555 -19.76 25.14 -3.40
CA TYR A 555 -18.64 25.80 -2.73
C TYR A 555 -17.99 26.91 -3.57
N ASP A 556 -17.74 26.67 -4.86
CA ASP A 556 -17.16 27.62 -5.80
C ASP A 556 -18.04 28.87 -5.93
N TRP A 557 -19.36 28.69 -5.89
CA TRP A 557 -20.34 29.78 -5.86
C TRP A 557 -20.21 30.63 -4.59
N TYR A 558 -20.27 30.02 -3.40
CA TYR A 558 -20.12 30.76 -2.13
C TYR A 558 -18.79 31.52 -2.06
N ARG A 559 -17.71 30.91 -2.58
CA ARG A 559 -16.39 31.55 -2.62
C ARG A 559 -16.33 32.73 -3.58
N THR A 560 -16.92 32.58 -4.77
CA THR A 560 -17.00 33.68 -5.76
C THR A 560 -17.84 34.83 -5.21
N ARG A 561 -18.93 34.51 -4.50
CA ARG A 561 -19.76 35.48 -3.79
C ARG A 561 -19.01 36.21 -2.66
N ALA A 562 -18.26 35.48 -1.84
CA ALA A 562 -17.46 36.07 -0.77
C ALA A 562 -16.37 37.02 -1.31
N ASN A 563 -15.69 36.61 -2.38
CA ASN A 563 -14.70 37.48 -3.05
C ASN A 563 -15.35 38.71 -3.70
N SER A 564 -16.58 38.61 -4.21
CA SER A 564 -17.29 39.78 -4.74
C SER A 564 -17.70 40.80 -3.66
N MET A 565 -17.89 40.36 -2.41
CA MET A 565 -18.17 41.25 -1.27
C MET A 565 -16.91 41.87 -0.66
N SER A 566 -15.72 41.30 -0.90
CA SER A 566 -14.44 41.81 -0.37
C SER A 566 -13.68 42.74 -1.33
N ILE A 567 -14.24 43.08 -2.49
CA ILE A 567 -13.57 43.90 -3.53
C ILE A 567 -13.86 45.42 -3.38
N GLU A 568 -14.63 45.85 -2.39
CA GLU A 568 -14.87 47.29 -2.18
C GLU A 568 -13.71 48.03 -1.46
N ASP A 569 -12.66 47.35 -0.99
CA ASP A 569 -11.56 48.02 -0.27
C ASP A 569 -10.20 47.33 -0.47
N ASP A 570 -9.71 47.21 -1.71
CA ASP A 570 -8.27 47.44 -2.00
C ASP A 570 -7.98 47.45 -3.51
N GLY A 571 -7.50 48.59 -4.01
CA GLY A 571 -7.03 48.76 -5.37
C GLY A 571 -5.59 48.28 -5.52
N SER A 572 -5.36 46.99 -5.77
CA SER A 572 -4.11 46.55 -6.42
C SER A 572 -4.27 45.24 -7.20
N HIS A 573 -3.97 45.32 -8.49
CA HIS A 573 -4.02 44.22 -9.43
C HIS A 573 -3.05 43.08 -9.07
N SER A 574 -3.59 41.87 -8.91
CA SER A 574 -2.88 40.62 -9.25
C SER A 574 -3.88 39.61 -9.85
N ASN A 575 -4.20 39.82 -11.13
CA ASN A 575 -5.15 39.00 -11.90
C ASN A 575 -4.54 37.70 -12.46
N GLU A 576 -3.39 37.24 -11.95
CA GLU A 576 -2.78 35.98 -12.37
C GLU A 576 -2.72 35.00 -11.19
N SER A 577 -3.38 33.83 -11.37
CA SER A 577 -3.27 32.56 -10.59
C SER A 577 -4.56 32.04 -9.90
N SER A 578 -5.74 32.62 -10.10
CA SER A 578 -6.97 32.10 -9.44
C SER A 578 -7.60 30.86 -10.11
N SER A 579 -7.32 30.62 -11.39
CA SER A 579 -7.99 29.60 -12.24
C SER A 579 -7.49 28.15 -12.05
N TYR A 580 -6.46 27.92 -11.23
CA TYR A 580 -5.78 26.60 -11.12
C TYR A 580 -5.86 25.94 -9.74
N ARG A 581 -6.59 26.52 -8.79
CA ARG A 581 -6.53 26.08 -7.39
C ARG A 581 -7.53 24.94 -7.14
N LEU A 582 -7.03 23.70 -7.17
CA LEU A 582 -7.75 22.51 -6.72
C LEU A 582 -8.18 22.68 -5.26
N THR A 583 -9.41 22.29 -4.95
CA THR A 583 -9.98 22.36 -3.60
C THR A 583 -10.32 20.97 -3.09
N VAL A 584 -9.98 20.72 -1.83
CA VAL A 584 -10.35 19.51 -1.10
C VAL A 584 -11.81 19.63 -0.70
N ILE A 585 -12.63 18.67 -1.08
CA ILE A 585 -14.06 18.65 -0.73
C ILE A 585 -14.27 17.60 0.36
N GLY A 586 -13.99 18.03 1.59
CA GLY A 586 -14.36 17.28 2.78
C GLY A 586 -15.87 17.17 2.93
N THR A 587 -16.34 16.18 3.69
CA THR A 587 -17.74 16.11 4.15
C THR A 587 -17.97 17.20 5.19
N THR A 588 -18.10 18.45 4.77
CA THR A 588 -18.64 19.52 5.61
C THR A 588 -20.14 19.56 5.41
N SER A 589 -20.88 18.96 6.34
CA SER A 589 -22.27 19.34 6.57
C SER A 589 -22.27 20.82 6.97
N PHE A 590 -22.83 21.67 6.11
CA PHE A 590 -23.02 23.08 6.38
C PHE A 590 -23.91 23.26 7.61
N CYS A 591 -23.30 23.50 8.77
CA CYS A 591 -24.01 24.08 9.90
C CYS A 591 -23.90 25.59 9.75
N SER A 592 -25.05 26.26 9.61
CA SER A 592 -25.18 27.71 9.60
C SER A 592 -24.58 28.31 10.87
N GLN A 593 -23.46 29.04 10.75
CA GLN A 593 -23.03 29.98 11.76
C GLN A 593 -22.81 31.34 11.10
N GLN A 594 -23.81 32.21 11.28
CA GLN A 594 -23.67 33.65 11.13
C GLN A 594 -22.71 34.17 12.20
N GLY A 595 -21.73 34.95 11.74
CA GLY A 595 -21.08 36.12 12.36
C GLY A 595 -20.79 36.11 13.87
N TYR A 596 -19.51 36.27 14.23
CA TYR A 596 -18.96 37.58 14.63
C TYR A 596 -17.43 37.45 14.71
N GLU A 597 -16.72 38.17 13.83
CA GLU A 597 -15.29 38.44 13.96
C GLU A 597 -15.06 39.48 15.05
N SER A 598 -14.07 39.24 15.91
CA SER A 598 -13.38 40.31 16.62
C SER A 598 -11.88 40.08 16.51
N GLN A 599 -11.21 41.03 15.88
CA GLN A 599 -9.76 41.12 15.69
C GLN A 599 -9.00 40.95 17.02
N GLN A 600 -7.85 40.27 16.98
CA GLN A 600 -6.65 40.80 17.65
C GLN A 600 -5.35 40.15 17.16
N SER A 601 -4.42 41.06 16.84
CA SER A 601 -3.01 40.87 16.60
C SER A 601 -2.26 40.25 17.80
N VAL A 602 -1.17 39.56 17.47
CA VAL A 602 -0.16 38.93 18.35
C VAL A 602 0.27 39.79 19.55
N GLN A 603 0.18 39.26 20.79
CA GLN A 603 1.26 39.35 21.79
C GLN A 603 1.12 38.34 22.95
N GLN A 604 2.28 37.85 23.41
CA GLN A 604 2.50 37.00 24.60
C GLN A 604 1.92 37.58 25.90
N GLY A 605 1.38 36.72 26.76
CA GLY A 605 1.09 37.05 28.16
C GLY A 605 0.24 36.02 28.90
N SER A 606 0.83 35.47 29.95
CA SER A 606 0.36 34.49 30.93
C SER A 606 -0.89 34.83 31.80
N VAL A 607 -1.46 33.77 32.42
CA VAL A 607 -2.06 33.69 33.79
C VAL A 607 -3.61 33.64 33.93
N SER A 608 -4.06 32.48 34.48
CA SER A 608 -5.05 32.24 35.57
C SER A 608 -6.58 32.42 35.44
N VAL A 609 -7.26 31.29 35.65
CA VAL A 609 -8.39 30.97 36.59
C VAL A 609 -9.49 31.99 36.86
N GLY A 610 -10.75 31.54 36.69
CA GLY A 610 -11.89 31.99 37.49
C GLY A 610 -13.27 31.60 36.94
N PHE A 611 -13.89 30.54 37.46
CA PHE A 611 -15.33 30.25 37.29
C PHE A 611 -16.17 30.97 38.37
N PRO A 612 -17.42 31.33 38.07
CA PRO A 612 -18.56 30.94 38.93
C PRO A 612 -19.79 30.53 38.07
N THR A 613 -20.38 29.33 38.17
CA THR A 613 -21.44 28.84 39.12
C THR A 613 -22.55 29.89 39.41
N VAL A 614 -23.85 29.70 39.14
CA VAL A 614 -24.83 28.93 39.96
C VAL A 614 -26.26 28.93 39.32
N GLN A 615 -26.96 27.76 39.38
CA GLN A 615 -28.42 27.42 39.42
C GLN A 615 -29.37 27.77 38.23
N SER A 616 -30.06 26.84 37.53
CA SER A 616 -31.00 25.73 37.88
C SER A 616 -32.40 26.16 38.31
N LEU A 617 -33.43 25.94 37.45
CA LEU A 617 -34.66 25.17 37.76
C LEU A 617 -35.58 25.03 36.52
N THR A 618 -36.24 23.87 36.48
CA THR A 618 -37.17 23.27 35.51
C THR A 618 -38.55 23.95 35.46
N ASP A 619 -39.27 23.86 34.33
CA ASP A 619 -40.52 23.08 34.23
C ASP A 619 -41.21 23.18 32.85
N VAL A 620 -42.01 22.14 32.58
CA VAL A 620 -42.69 21.75 31.34
C VAL A 620 -44.16 22.20 31.40
N ILE A 621 -44.82 22.27 30.22
CA ILE A 621 -46.25 21.96 29.93
C ILE A 621 -47.15 23.14 29.45
N GLU A 622 -47.71 22.89 28.24
CA GLU A 622 -49.02 23.26 27.66
C GLU A 622 -49.32 24.55 26.87
N MET A 623 -50.17 24.29 25.88
CA MET A 623 -50.66 25.04 24.72
C MET A 623 -51.71 26.13 25.06
N GLU A 624 -51.72 27.17 24.21
CA GLU A 624 -52.81 27.96 23.57
C GLU A 624 -54.31 27.78 23.99
N PRO A 625 -55.27 28.68 23.61
CA PRO A 625 -55.18 30.03 22.98
C PRO A 625 -56.21 31.09 23.52
N ILE A 626 -56.28 32.26 22.84
CA ILE A 626 -57.48 33.11 22.52
C ILE A 626 -57.62 34.53 23.16
N ASP A 627 -57.57 35.51 22.24
CA ASP A 627 -58.29 36.80 22.04
C ASP A 627 -57.94 38.17 22.66
N HIS A 628 -57.57 39.05 21.71
CA HIS A 628 -58.04 40.44 21.42
C HIS A 628 -57.89 41.53 22.50
N ALA A 629 -57.48 42.78 22.22
CA ALA A 629 -57.07 43.48 21.01
C ALA A 629 -56.47 44.85 21.43
N ALA A 630 -55.46 45.32 20.70
CA ALA A 630 -55.18 46.76 20.54
C ALA A 630 -54.41 46.97 19.24
N GLU A 631 -55.11 47.41 18.20
CA GLU A 631 -54.49 47.87 16.96
C GLU A 631 -53.69 49.16 17.19
N ARG A 632 -52.49 49.24 16.58
CA ARG A 632 -52.09 50.39 15.77
C ARG A 632 -51.09 49.94 14.70
N ARG A 633 -51.53 50.03 13.45
CA ARG A 633 -50.75 49.79 12.23
C ARG A 633 -49.59 50.79 12.11
N VAL A 634 -48.42 50.29 11.72
CA VAL A 634 -47.39 51.09 11.04
C VAL A 634 -47.13 50.41 9.70
N ARG A 635 -47.29 51.19 8.62
CA ARG A 635 -47.02 50.80 7.24
C ARG A 635 -45.51 50.58 7.09
N PHE A 636 -45.10 49.42 6.56
CA PHE A 636 -43.78 49.29 5.96
C PHE A 636 -43.88 49.77 4.52
N ALA A 637 -43.12 50.83 4.21
CA ALA A 637 -42.89 51.30 2.86
C ALA A 637 -42.13 50.21 2.09
N LEU A 638 -42.59 49.92 0.89
CA LEU A 638 -41.77 49.27 -0.12
C LEU A 638 -40.82 50.35 -0.63
N ASP A 639 -39.56 50.29 -0.23
CA ASP A 639 -38.50 50.98 -0.97
C ASP A 639 -38.16 50.11 -2.18
N ASP A 640 -38.72 50.52 -3.32
CA ASP A 640 -38.20 50.20 -4.65
C ASP A 640 -36.84 50.91 -4.78
N ASP A 641 -35.74 50.21 -4.55
CA ASP A 641 -34.41 50.64 -4.96
C ASP A 641 -33.70 49.51 -5.72
N HIS A 642 -33.26 49.86 -6.93
CA HIS A 642 -32.66 49.04 -7.96
C HIS A 642 -31.33 48.36 -7.54
N GLU A 643 -31.40 47.25 -6.79
CA GLU A 643 -30.26 46.34 -6.50
C GLU A 643 -30.62 44.85 -6.73
N SER A 644 -31.59 44.54 -7.59
CA SER A 644 -32.13 43.17 -7.76
C SER A 644 -31.52 42.33 -8.89
N ASP A 645 -30.83 42.94 -9.86
CA ASP A 645 -30.47 42.21 -11.09
C ASP A 645 -29.22 41.34 -10.93
N THR A 646 -28.14 41.84 -10.32
CA THR A 646 -26.91 41.02 -10.12
C THR A 646 -27.06 39.95 -9.04
N ARG A 647 -27.94 40.16 -8.04
CA ARG A 647 -28.21 39.19 -6.96
C ARG A 647 -29.00 37.97 -7.42
N SER A 648 -29.87 38.13 -8.42
CA SER A 648 -30.68 37.04 -8.98
C SER A 648 -29.94 36.29 -10.09
N GLU A 649 -29.19 36.99 -10.95
CA GLU A 649 -28.47 36.38 -12.08
C GLU A 649 -27.43 35.34 -11.64
N VAL A 650 -26.65 35.61 -10.58
CA VAL A 650 -25.57 34.72 -10.13
C VAL A 650 -26.11 33.50 -9.37
N GLY A 651 -27.26 33.62 -8.70
CA GLY A 651 -27.96 32.47 -8.09
C GLY A 651 -28.59 31.56 -9.14
N VAL A 652 -29.16 32.14 -10.20
CA VAL A 652 -29.69 31.40 -11.36
C VAL A 652 -28.57 30.63 -12.07
N GLN A 653 -27.39 31.22 -12.23
CA GLN A 653 -26.26 30.58 -12.91
C GLN A 653 -25.75 29.31 -12.18
N MET A 654 -25.81 29.29 -10.85
CA MET A 654 -25.48 28.12 -10.04
C MET A 654 -26.51 27.00 -10.23
N GLN A 655 -27.79 27.35 -10.21
CA GLN A 655 -28.87 26.39 -10.35
C GLN A 655 -28.91 25.80 -11.76
N GLU A 656 -28.67 26.63 -12.78
CA GLU A 656 -28.50 26.19 -14.17
C GLU A 656 -27.31 25.24 -14.34
N GLU A 657 -26.18 25.50 -13.66
CA GLU A 657 -25.00 24.61 -13.70
C GLU A 657 -25.28 23.25 -13.06
N LEU A 658 -26.04 23.24 -11.97
CA LEU A 658 -26.41 22.03 -11.26
C LEU A 658 -27.46 21.23 -12.03
N GLU A 659 -28.45 21.90 -12.62
CA GLU A 659 -29.45 21.29 -13.51
C GLU A 659 -28.79 20.70 -14.76
N ASP A 660 -27.83 21.41 -15.36
CA ASP A 660 -27.01 20.90 -16.47
C ASP A 660 -26.27 19.60 -16.09
N LEU A 661 -25.73 19.53 -14.87
CA LEU A 661 -25.02 18.35 -14.39
C LEU A 661 -25.94 17.14 -14.23
N TYR A 662 -27.11 17.33 -13.60
CA TYR A 662 -28.09 16.25 -13.41
C TYR A 662 -28.72 15.82 -14.75
N ALA A 663 -29.03 16.76 -15.64
CA ALA A 663 -29.50 16.43 -16.99
C ALA A 663 -28.44 15.67 -17.81
N ALA A 664 -27.15 16.02 -17.64
CA ALA A 664 -26.06 15.29 -18.26
C ALA A 664 -25.88 13.88 -17.65
N GLN A 665 -26.14 13.71 -16.35
CA GLN A 665 -26.14 12.40 -15.70
C GLN A 665 -27.24 11.49 -16.27
N GLU A 666 -28.46 12.01 -16.46
CA GLU A 666 -29.59 11.27 -17.06
C GLU A 666 -29.33 10.86 -18.52
N ALA A 667 -28.59 11.68 -19.27
CA ALA A 667 -28.19 11.38 -20.65
C ALA A 667 -27.11 10.28 -20.75
N GLY A 668 -26.42 9.97 -19.65
CA GLY A 668 -25.41 8.92 -19.56
C GLY A 668 -23.97 9.41 -19.49
N ILE A 669 -23.09 8.53 -19.00
CA ILE A 669 -21.67 8.78 -18.79
C ILE A 669 -20.84 7.99 -19.79
N ALA A 670 -19.91 8.67 -20.47
CA ALA A 670 -18.96 8.06 -21.38
C ALA A 670 -17.54 8.16 -20.83
N PHE A 671 -16.82 7.04 -20.86
CA PHE A 671 -15.45 6.94 -20.35
C PHE A 671 -14.45 7.01 -21.50
N ILE A 672 -13.61 8.03 -21.51
CA ILE A 672 -12.59 8.24 -22.54
C ILE A 672 -11.23 7.86 -21.95
N LEU A 673 -10.65 6.77 -22.44
CA LEU A 673 -9.38 6.23 -21.97
C LEU A 673 -8.32 6.26 -23.07
N GLY A 674 -7.13 6.76 -22.73
CA GLY A 674 -5.98 6.75 -23.64
C GLY A 674 -5.33 5.37 -23.70
N HIS A 675 -5.33 4.76 -24.88
CA HIS A 675 -4.64 3.50 -25.12
C HIS A 675 -3.23 3.76 -25.69
N SER A 676 -2.22 3.70 -24.82
CA SER A 676 -0.85 4.16 -25.10
C SER A 676 0.10 3.08 -25.62
N TYR A 677 0.54 3.16 -26.88
CA TYR A 677 1.59 2.32 -27.46
C TYR A 677 2.96 3.00 -27.38
N VAL A 678 3.90 2.42 -26.62
CA VAL A 678 5.26 2.98 -26.52
C VAL A 678 6.13 2.40 -27.63
N LYS A 679 6.74 3.29 -28.43
CA LYS A 679 7.74 2.98 -29.47
C LYS A 679 9.01 3.78 -29.24
N THR A 680 10.15 3.18 -29.48
CA THR A 680 11.43 3.90 -29.40
C THR A 680 11.71 4.79 -30.61
N LYS A 681 12.36 5.93 -30.41
CA LYS A 681 12.87 6.79 -31.50
C LYS A 681 13.85 6.05 -32.43
N GLN A 682 13.84 6.40 -33.72
CA GLN A 682 14.76 5.85 -34.75
C GLN A 682 16.19 6.36 -34.49
N GLY A 683 16.93 5.68 -33.63
CA GLY A 683 18.28 6.05 -33.19
C GLY A 683 18.63 5.58 -31.77
N SER A 684 17.63 5.13 -30.99
CA SER A 684 17.84 4.59 -29.65
C SER A 684 18.68 3.31 -29.65
N SER A 685 19.44 3.10 -28.57
CA SER A 685 20.29 1.92 -28.40
C SER A 685 19.51 0.62 -28.54
N LEU A 686 20.18 -0.45 -29.00
CA LEU A 686 19.56 -1.77 -29.18
C LEU A 686 18.91 -2.28 -27.89
N LEU A 687 19.53 -2.02 -26.74
CA LEU A 687 18.99 -2.40 -25.43
C LEU A 687 17.68 -1.66 -25.11
N LYS A 688 17.58 -0.36 -25.40
CA LYS A 688 16.32 0.40 -25.26
C LYS A 688 15.24 -0.09 -26.21
N LYS A 689 15.61 -0.44 -27.44
CA LYS A 689 14.68 -1.02 -28.44
C LYS A 689 14.13 -2.37 -27.99
N LEU A 690 14.99 -3.26 -27.49
CA LEU A 690 14.58 -4.57 -26.99
C LEU A 690 13.68 -4.42 -25.76
N ALA A 691 14.11 -3.60 -24.80
CA ALA A 691 13.35 -3.29 -23.59
C ALA A 691 11.94 -2.77 -23.91
N LEU A 692 11.81 -1.68 -24.65
CA LEU A 692 10.52 -1.00 -24.83
C LEU A 692 9.66 -1.64 -25.92
N ASN A 693 10.21 -1.94 -27.11
CA ASN A 693 9.39 -2.42 -28.22
C ASN A 693 8.94 -3.87 -28.05
N TYR A 694 9.78 -4.71 -27.42
CA TYR A 694 9.46 -6.12 -27.20
C TYR A 694 9.07 -6.37 -25.75
N GLY A 695 9.93 -6.06 -24.77
CA GLY A 695 9.67 -6.40 -23.37
C GLY A 695 8.44 -5.71 -22.78
N TYR A 696 8.38 -4.37 -22.82
CA TYR A 696 7.25 -3.63 -22.25
C TYR A 696 5.94 -3.91 -23.01
N ASN A 697 5.97 -3.94 -24.34
CA ASN A 697 4.77 -4.25 -25.13
C ASN A 697 4.31 -5.71 -24.95
N PHE A 698 5.22 -6.66 -24.76
CA PHE A 698 4.88 -8.04 -24.41
C PHE A 698 4.22 -8.10 -23.04
N LEU A 699 4.83 -7.51 -22.02
CA LEU A 699 4.25 -7.45 -20.67
C LEU A 699 2.87 -6.79 -20.70
N ARG A 700 2.75 -5.63 -21.36
CA ARG A 700 1.49 -4.89 -21.49
C ARG A 700 0.41 -5.68 -22.22
N ARG A 701 0.76 -6.47 -23.25
CA ARG A 701 -0.20 -7.29 -24.01
C ARG A 701 -0.67 -8.52 -23.24
N ASN A 702 0.18 -9.07 -22.38
CA ASN A 702 -0.14 -10.24 -21.57
C ASN A 702 -0.71 -9.88 -20.18
N CYS A 703 -0.55 -8.63 -19.74
CA CYS A 703 -1.14 -8.09 -18.51
C CYS A 703 -2.44 -7.35 -18.79
N ARG A 704 -3.24 -7.09 -17.75
CA ARG A 704 -4.55 -6.43 -17.91
C ARG A 704 -4.42 -4.95 -18.26
N GLY A 705 -5.35 -4.45 -19.08
CA GLY A 705 -5.44 -3.05 -19.47
C GLY A 705 -5.98 -2.13 -18.35
N PRO A 706 -5.89 -0.79 -18.53
CA PRO A 706 -6.46 0.21 -17.62
C PRO A 706 -7.98 0.11 -17.45
N ASP A 707 -8.65 -0.21 -18.55
CA ASP A 707 -10.08 -0.40 -18.72
C ASP A 707 -10.64 -1.48 -17.79
N VAL A 708 -9.94 -2.63 -17.70
CA VAL A 708 -10.32 -3.75 -16.84
C VAL A 708 -10.04 -3.45 -15.36
N ALA A 709 -9.01 -2.63 -15.07
CA ALA A 709 -8.65 -2.27 -13.70
C ALA A 709 -9.67 -1.30 -13.05
N LEU A 710 -10.26 -0.42 -13.87
CA LEU A 710 -11.32 0.50 -13.44
C LEU A 710 -12.73 -0.13 -13.53
N LYS A 711 -12.86 -1.41 -13.89
CA LYS A 711 -14.13 -2.15 -14.07
C LYS A 711 -15.16 -1.44 -14.98
N VAL A 712 -14.70 -0.62 -15.94
CA VAL A 712 -15.58 0.22 -16.77
C VAL A 712 -16.47 -0.64 -17.67
N PRO A 713 -17.79 -0.37 -17.77
CA PRO A 713 -18.66 -1.07 -18.70
C PRO A 713 -18.19 -0.90 -20.16
N PRO A 714 -18.09 -1.98 -20.94
CA PRO A 714 -17.56 -1.89 -22.31
C PRO A 714 -18.46 -1.09 -23.27
N VAL A 715 -19.73 -0.90 -22.93
CA VAL A 715 -20.71 -0.17 -23.76
C VAL A 715 -20.51 1.35 -23.72
N SER A 716 -19.95 1.87 -22.62
CA SER A 716 -19.70 3.30 -22.41
C SER A 716 -18.22 3.69 -22.57
N LEU A 717 -17.37 2.75 -23.01
CA LEU A 717 -15.93 2.93 -23.13
C LEU A 717 -15.52 3.41 -24.53
N LEU A 718 -14.82 4.54 -24.59
CA LEU A 718 -14.16 5.08 -25.77
C LEU A 718 -12.63 5.01 -25.60
N GLU A 719 -11.98 4.12 -26.35
CA GLU A 719 -10.52 4.01 -26.35
C GLU A 719 -9.87 4.88 -27.42
N VAL A 720 -8.94 5.73 -27.00
CA VAL A 720 -8.19 6.61 -27.89
C VAL A 720 -6.76 6.10 -28.03
N GLY A 721 -6.46 5.45 -29.16
CA GLY A 721 -5.12 4.96 -29.47
C GLY A 721 -4.11 6.08 -29.64
N MET A 722 -3.00 6.04 -28.89
CA MET A 722 -1.88 6.97 -29.05
C MET A 722 -0.55 6.24 -29.08
N VAL A 723 0.30 6.58 -30.05
CA VAL A 723 1.69 6.12 -30.09
C VAL A 723 2.59 7.16 -29.41
N TYR A 724 3.27 6.72 -28.36
CA TYR A 724 4.28 7.44 -27.58
C TYR A 724 5.66 7.13 -28.16
N ILE A 725 6.34 8.13 -28.68
CA ILE A 725 7.70 7.97 -29.21
C ILE A 725 8.70 8.42 -28.15
N VAL A 726 9.39 7.45 -27.54
CA VAL A 726 10.32 7.63 -26.40
C VAL A 726 11.78 7.44 -26.82
#